data_AF-C5MD96-F1
#
_entry.id   AF-C5MD96-F1
#
_cell.length_a   1.000
_cell.length_b   1.000
_cell.length_c   1.000
_cell.angle_alpha   90.00
_cell.angle_beta   90.00
_cell.angle_gamma   90.00
#
_symmetry.space_group_name_H-M   'P 1'
#
loop_
_entity.id
_entity.type
_entity.pdbx_description
1 polymer ?
#
loop_
_entity_poly.entity_id
_entity_poly.type
_entity_poly.pdbx_seq_one_letter_code
_entity_poly.pdbx_strand_id
1 'polypeptide(L)'
;MSDYESEEDIDCVEFDFSIPLDHRTTNLTERHDEIAHLLGLTSDDNDEDTDEEDSLPLLLFKTIAALCDPFTQPEESNECILSVDCISDLIIAISYKSYVQKHESAKDMLIESIRFDISTILFGILREIHKLLNANDELHLRYINNDEAHYMENLPKWTPIPIIAQNEYTLRLVYSIACVIILAMYKLFIPKTGDYNLTSNPYLHYFLKLWKCHTNIILLGLEIDRRLEFLNHEKGTHEETPMIVEDTLKGSSSIRYVLAWILNQNPSSTGIEHEDEDQDTLKDSSNGDKLQNPNDYGIDLRNETVFNFVQPLARKNTNGGAISLDMRLVSIALLILYSGTSFTAGVYQIDDNPSVNEDQAGRRLNQSKPISEIGDILIDLEYADRFDEDIKYMLEYDYDEDDDDDDDDEENENGNEDEYDNGEASTKSISNPKGKLDKNDLPSEVGEALTASGIEFDEFGRDWRDIPRGENREFNNLFTTRCKQFDKLTDKSDSDDFFVTWDELYETFEFLVTNSIEGNSQAESRIGQVVINTIAKAIKDNLAETESAITPSKIYKYWTSSASVESIKITQDENNKMIVPIFNVTKFELFLHNNSQVARAAMDEMLMCEGYRRLLIWFVTHNLNISILLIDYVYQLLAGLRGTKEIAAPYAFSRKGDKLLLSDIEQSMLLHEFLTNSNVYLSATNGIEIEGGYQVVLAESIAKKLMSLLCIMINHLIKLGIIDLSEKKDEEDDIHDYRNELQVLLINWIGKVPEARQLFFKIKNTGQDELKKTKDENTGVTKESELELFHSFESKSVLEITDEVDKNAQYKKVIESFAGRIEQHLEVVLNSNKVAMNLNEINDDFRFFLNHFNTLCKIEYLAELLFEKFEPVISSGSITELGNEQGPEEFFDAEFNTDFLNGEGHFQEKEEETKKTNQQKQQSQANTKKKSKKKKKSKKK
;
A
#
# COMPACT_ATOMS: atom_id res chain seq x y z
N MET A 1 -19.59 57.08 -25.46
CA MET A 1 -18.74 58.26 -25.17
C MET A 1 -18.85 58.61 -23.68
N SER A 2 -17.96 58.20 -22.76
CA SER A 2 -16.84 57.27 -22.99
C SER A 2 -16.22 56.68 -21.72
N ASP A 3 -15.99 55.36 -21.57
CA ASP A 3 -16.62 54.20 -22.27
C ASP A 3 -16.88 52.99 -21.31
N TYR A 4 -15.93 52.07 -20.97
CA TYR A 4 -16.19 50.83 -20.17
C TYR A 4 -15.00 50.32 -19.29
N GLU A 5 -15.23 49.19 -18.57
CA GLU A 5 -14.30 48.29 -17.82
C GLU A 5 -13.76 48.77 -16.45
N SER A 6 -13.75 47.95 -15.38
CA SER A 6 -14.25 46.57 -15.17
C SER A 6 -14.66 46.38 -13.69
N GLU A 7 -15.83 45.78 -13.45
CA GLU A 7 -16.15 45.08 -12.20
C GLU A 7 -16.03 43.58 -12.52
N GLU A 8 -15.23 42.85 -11.74
CA GLU A 8 -15.17 41.39 -11.83
C GLU A 8 -16.45 40.85 -11.17
N ASP A 9 -17.36 40.32 -11.97
CA ASP A 9 -18.53 39.61 -11.47
C ASP A 9 -18.03 38.37 -10.72
N ILE A 10 -18.34 38.29 -9.42
CA ILE A 10 -18.16 37.08 -8.64
C ILE A 10 -19.31 36.17 -9.02
N ASP A 11 -19.01 35.03 -9.64
CA ASP A 11 -20.00 33.99 -9.94
C ASP A 11 -20.59 33.42 -8.65
N CYS A 12 -21.69 34.02 -8.21
CA CYS A 12 -22.59 33.41 -7.25
C CYS A 12 -23.29 32.25 -7.93
N VAL A 13 -22.78 31.04 -7.72
CA VAL A 13 -23.49 29.79 -8.03
C VAL A 13 -24.76 29.74 -7.17
N GLU A 14 -25.89 30.19 -7.74
CA GLU A 14 -27.22 29.99 -7.17
C GLU A 14 -27.57 28.49 -7.30
N PHE A 15 -27.38 27.74 -6.22
CA PHE A 15 -27.85 26.35 -6.12
C PHE A 15 -29.38 26.30 -6.22
N ASP A 16 -29.91 26.06 -7.43
CA ASP A 16 -31.34 25.89 -7.65
C ASP A 16 -31.79 24.54 -7.08
N PHE A 17 -32.40 24.58 -5.90
CA PHE A 17 -32.95 23.39 -5.28
C PHE A 17 -34.08 22.84 -6.15
N SER A 18 -33.82 21.73 -6.83
CA SER A 18 -34.83 20.92 -7.52
C SER A 18 -35.81 20.30 -6.51
N ILE A 19 -36.73 21.12 -6.00
CA ILE A 19 -37.80 20.70 -5.09
C ILE A 19 -38.75 19.77 -5.86
N PRO A 20 -38.95 18.50 -5.42
CA PRO A 20 -39.92 17.61 -6.04
C PRO A 20 -41.35 18.11 -5.75
N LEU A 21 -41.88 18.97 -6.62
CA LEU A 21 -43.15 19.68 -6.42
C LEU A 21 -44.41 18.82 -6.59
N ASP A 22 -44.28 17.56 -6.98
CA ASP A 22 -45.41 16.80 -7.50
C ASP A 22 -46.41 16.29 -6.45
N HIS A 23 -46.02 16.22 -5.17
CA HIS A 23 -46.94 15.88 -4.07
C HIS A 23 -46.89 16.90 -2.93
N ARG A 24 -48.04 17.55 -2.66
CA ARG A 24 -48.26 18.28 -1.40
C ARG A 24 -48.27 17.30 -0.23
N THR A 25 -47.13 17.06 0.39
CA THR A 25 -47.02 16.36 1.67
C THR A 25 -47.74 17.18 2.74
N THR A 26 -48.93 16.73 3.12
CA THR A 26 -49.73 17.37 4.19
C THR A 26 -49.20 17.07 5.59
N ASN A 27 -48.21 16.18 5.70
CA ASN A 27 -47.53 15.83 6.93
C ASN A 27 -46.01 15.80 6.68
N LEU A 28 -45.26 16.71 7.31
CA LEU A 28 -43.81 16.82 7.11
C LEU A 28 -43.01 15.75 7.87
N THR A 29 -43.62 15.07 8.86
CA THR A 29 -42.95 14.03 9.66
C THR A 29 -43.24 12.60 9.22
N GLU A 30 -44.07 12.41 8.18
CA GLU A 30 -44.48 11.08 7.69
C GLU A 30 -43.26 10.23 7.29
N ARG A 31 -42.27 10.83 6.62
CA ARG A 31 -40.96 10.22 6.31
C ARG A 31 -40.20 9.79 7.58
N HIS A 32 -40.29 10.56 8.66
CA HIS A 32 -39.60 10.22 9.92
C HIS A 32 -40.28 9.04 10.60
N ASP A 33 -41.61 8.95 10.50
CA ASP A 33 -42.39 7.80 10.98
C ASP A 33 -42.06 6.52 10.17
N GLU A 34 -41.91 6.62 8.85
CA GLU A 34 -41.46 5.52 7.98
C GLU A 34 -40.05 5.01 8.35
N ILE A 35 -39.07 5.90 8.51
CA ILE A 35 -37.71 5.49 8.92
C ILE A 35 -37.72 4.89 10.33
N ALA A 36 -38.51 5.45 11.27
CA ALA A 36 -38.64 4.90 12.62
C ALA A 36 -39.20 3.47 12.62
N HIS A 37 -40.15 3.18 11.72
CA HIS A 37 -40.70 1.84 11.53
C HIS A 37 -39.67 0.88 10.92
N LEU A 38 -38.87 1.32 9.94
CA LEU A 38 -37.78 0.50 9.37
C LEU A 38 -36.69 0.17 10.40
N LEU A 39 -36.45 1.08 11.36
CA LEU A 39 -35.53 0.88 12.49
C LEU A 39 -36.12 0.03 13.63
N GLY A 40 -37.39 -0.40 13.55
CA GLY A 40 -38.06 -1.16 14.60
C GLY A 40 -38.26 -0.37 15.90
N LEU A 41 -38.38 0.95 15.83
CA LEU A 41 -38.61 1.83 16.99
C LEU A 41 -40.10 1.99 17.35
N THR A 42 -40.99 1.48 16.50
CA THR A 42 -42.45 1.39 16.68
C THR A 42 -42.89 -0.07 16.81
N SER A 43 -43.96 -0.34 17.57
CA SER A 43 -44.55 -1.67 17.70
C SER A 43 -45.47 -2.00 16.50
N ASP A 44 -45.43 -3.23 15.99
CA ASP A 44 -46.38 -3.74 14.99
C ASP A 44 -47.72 -4.20 15.62
N ASP A 45 -47.80 -4.29 16.95
CA ASP A 45 -48.90 -4.91 17.67
C ASP A 45 -50.05 -3.93 17.97
N ASN A 46 -51.28 -4.37 17.65
CA ASN A 46 -52.52 -3.60 17.83
C ASN A 46 -53.00 -3.61 19.32
N ASP A 47 -52.09 -3.51 20.27
CA ASP A 47 -52.41 -3.46 21.70
C ASP A 47 -52.72 -2.00 22.11
N GLU A 48 -54.01 -1.64 22.06
CA GLU A 48 -54.59 -0.30 22.35
C GLU A 48 -54.34 0.23 23.79
N ASP A 49 -53.47 -0.39 24.59
CA ASP A 49 -53.28 -0.18 26.04
C ASP A 49 -51.84 0.22 26.44
N THR A 50 -50.93 0.51 25.51
CA THR A 50 -49.61 1.11 25.79
C THR A 50 -49.41 2.43 25.06
N ASP A 51 -49.05 3.49 25.81
CA ASP A 51 -48.77 4.83 25.26
C ASP A 51 -47.48 4.83 24.40
N GLU A 52 -47.59 4.50 23.11
CA GLU A 52 -46.45 4.36 22.19
C GLU A 52 -45.63 5.65 22.01
N GLU A 53 -46.26 6.82 22.16
CA GLU A 53 -45.58 8.13 22.16
C GLU A 53 -44.55 8.28 23.29
N ASP A 54 -44.57 7.40 24.31
CA ASP A 54 -43.71 7.51 25.49
C ASP A 54 -42.37 6.74 25.42
N SER A 55 -42.06 6.08 24.30
CA SER A 55 -40.74 5.50 24.05
C SER A 55 -39.63 6.57 23.96
N LEU A 56 -38.64 6.53 24.86
CA LEU A 56 -37.51 7.47 24.82
C LEU A 56 -36.65 7.31 23.56
N PRO A 57 -36.27 6.10 23.10
CA PRO A 57 -35.57 5.92 21.82
C PRO A 57 -36.31 6.53 20.62
N LEU A 58 -37.63 6.33 20.53
CA LEU A 58 -38.45 6.90 19.45
C LEU A 58 -38.46 8.43 19.49
N LEU A 59 -38.62 9.02 20.68
CA LEU A 59 -38.57 10.47 20.88
C LEU A 59 -37.21 11.06 20.47
N LEU A 60 -36.10 10.40 20.85
CA LEU A 60 -34.76 10.87 20.45
C LEU A 60 -34.57 10.74 18.93
N PHE A 61 -34.94 9.60 18.33
CA PHE A 61 -34.86 9.42 16.87
C PHE A 61 -35.65 10.48 16.11
N LYS A 62 -36.93 10.70 16.44
CA LYS A 62 -37.76 11.73 15.78
C LYS A 62 -37.18 13.14 15.96
N THR A 63 -36.56 13.43 17.10
CA THR A 63 -35.87 14.71 17.32
C THR A 63 -34.65 14.86 16.41
N ILE A 64 -33.84 13.80 16.25
CA ILE A 64 -32.65 13.82 15.39
C ILE A 64 -33.07 13.97 13.93
N ALA A 65 -34.04 13.16 13.45
CA ALA A 65 -34.59 13.26 12.11
C ALA A 65 -35.14 14.67 11.82
N ALA A 66 -35.90 15.26 12.76
CA ALA A 66 -36.48 16.58 12.59
C ALA A 66 -35.45 17.72 12.51
N LEU A 67 -34.28 17.58 13.17
CA LEU A 67 -33.18 18.54 13.05
C LEU A 67 -32.29 18.31 11.82
N CYS A 68 -32.23 17.08 11.28
CA CYS A 68 -31.41 16.74 10.11
C CYS A 68 -32.17 16.89 8.76
N ASP A 69 -33.49 17.07 8.78
CA ASP A 69 -34.34 17.19 7.59
C ASP A 69 -34.61 18.68 7.28
N PRO A 70 -34.08 19.21 6.15
CA PRO A 70 -34.33 20.57 5.67
C PRO A 70 -35.78 21.07 5.68
N PHE A 71 -36.79 20.19 5.62
CA PHE A 71 -38.21 20.60 5.66
C PHE A 71 -38.74 20.82 7.09
N THR A 72 -38.06 20.33 8.11
CA THR A 72 -38.48 20.44 9.53
C THR A 72 -37.46 21.13 10.44
N GLN A 73 -36.22 21.29 9.98
CA GLN A 73 -35.19 22.02 10.71
C GLN A 73 -35.58 23.50 10.91
N PRO A 74 -35.11 24.16 11.99
CA PRO A 74 -35.31 25.59 12.15
C PRO A 74 -34.58 26.40 11.05
N GLU A 75 -35.01 27.64 10.83
CA GLU A 75 -34.39 28.55 9.85
C GLU A 75 -32.90 28.78 10.20
N GLU A 76 -32.02 28.46 9.24
CA GLU A 76 -30.57 28.67 9.37
C GLU A 76 -30.21 30.15 9.23
N SER A 77 -29.03 30.53 9.71
CA SER A 77 -28.51 31.88 9.53
C SER A 77 -26.98 31.86 9.41
N ASN A 78 -26.40 32.90 8.82
CA ASN A 78 -24.95 33.03 8.67
C ASN A 78 -24.18 33.05 10.03
N GLU A 79 -24.87 33.26 11.15
CA GLU A 79 -24.31 33.18 12.51
C GLU A 79 -24.55 31.81 13.20
N CYS A 80 -25.45 30.98 12.66
CA CYS A 80 -25.86 29.70 13.22
C CYS A 80 -26.24 28.73 12.10
N ILE A 81 -25.22 28.05 11.58
CA ILE A 81 -25.34 26.98 10.58
C ILE A 81 -25.74 25.70 11.30
N LEU A 82 -26.70 24.95 10.76
CA LEU A 82 -27.13 23.66 11.32
C LEU A 82 -26.23 22.54 10.83
N SER A 83 -24.95 22.64 11.21
CA SER A 83 -23.91 21.67 10.87
C SER A 83 -23.95 20.42 11.75
N VAL A 84 -23.19 19.39 11.37
CA VAL A 84 -23.07 18.13 12.15
C VAL A 84 -22.65 18.43 13.59
N ASP A 85 -21.69 19.36 13.77
CA ASP A 85 -21.21 19.81 15.08
C ASP A 85 -22.32 20.51 15.89
N CYS A 86 -23.03 21.47 15.29
CA CYS A 86 -24.11 22.21 15.94
C CYS A 86 -25.28 21.30 16.37
N ILE A 87 -25.76 20.44 15.47
CA ILE A 87 -26.89 19.56 15.75
C ILE A 87 -26.51 18.51 16.81
N SER A 88 -25.29 17.98 16.79
CA SER A 88 -24.86 17.01 17.82
C SER A 88 -24.92 17.59 19.24
N ASP A 89 -24.61 18.88 19.44
CA ASP A 89 -24.77 19.56 20.74
C ASP A 89 -26.25 19.79 21.11
N LEU A 90 -27.08 20.19 20.16
CA LEU A 90 -28.53 20.31 20.35
C LEU A 90 -29.14 18.96 20.78
N ILE A 91 -28.74 17.86 20.12
CA ILE A 91 -29.20 16.51 20.43
C ILE A 91 -28.74 16.05 21.81
N ILE A 92 -27.51 16.34 22.24
CA ILE A 92 -27.07 16.05 23.61
C ILE A 92 -27.92 16.83 24.63
N ALA A 93 -28.13 18.12 24.41
CA ALA A 93 -28.91 18.97 25.31
C ALA A 93 -30.38 18.53 25.42
N ILE A 94 -31.02 18.20 24.28
CA ILE A 94 -32.41 17.71 24.25
C ILE A 94 -32.49 16.30 24.85
N SER A 95 -31.56 15.40 24.53
CA SER A 95 -31.54 14.04 25.08
C SER A 95 -31.42 14.05 26.60
N TYR A 96 -30.52 14.87 27.15
CA TYR A 96 -30.39 15.06 28.60
C TYR A 96 -31.69 15.57 29.23
N LYS A 97 -32.31 16.59 28.63
CA LYS A 97 -33.59 17.14 29.11
C LYS A 97 -34.71 16.09 29.10
N SER A 98 -34.87 15.35 28.01
CA SER A 98 -35.90 14.32 27.85
C SER A 98 -35.68 13.15 28.82
N TYR A 99 -34.44 12.69 28.98
CA TYR A 99 -34.07 11.66 29.96
C TYR A 99 -34.41 12.10 31.40
N VAL A 100 -34.01 13.31 31.81
CA VAL A 100 -34.29 13.85 33.16
C VAL A 100 -35.79 14.11 33.39
N GLN A 101 -36.57 14.36 32.33
CA GLN A 101 -38.03 14.47 32.42
C GLN A 101 -38.72 13.10 32.61
N LYS A 102 -38.25 12.06 31.93
CA LYS A 102 -38.83 10.71 32.01
C LYS A 102 -38.36 9.89 33.20
N HIS A 103 -37.28 10.27 33.88
CA HIS A 103 -36.74 9.54 35.03
C HIS A 103 -36.65 10.45 36.28
N GLU A 104 -37.64 10.33 37.19
CA GLU A 104 -37.70 11.15 38.42
C GLU A 104 -36.41 11.07 39.28
N SER A 105 -35.75 9.91 39.27
CA SER A 105 -34.49 9.66 39.98
C SER A 105 -33.24 10.22 39.31
N ALA A 106 -33.31 10.70 38.06
CA ALA A 106 -32.15 11.18 37.31
C ALA A 106 -31.45 12.38 37.98
N LYS A 107 -32.14 13.13 38.85
CA LYS A 107 -31.56 14.23 39.63
C LYS A 107 -30.56 13.76 40.70
N ASP A 108 -30.64 12.50 41.11
CA ASP A 108 -29.76 11.88 42.10
C ASP A 108 -28.70 10.96 41.45
N MET A 109 -28.71 10.82 40.12
CA MET A 109 -27.75 10.01 39.37
C MET A 109 -26.46 10.79 39.06
N LEU A 110 -25.35 10.06 38.90
CA LEU A 110 -24.10 10.63 38.40
C LEU A 110 -24.26 11.01 36.93
N ILE A 111 -23.69 12.16 36.53
CA ILE A 111 -23.80 12.66 35.15
C ILE A 111 -23.12 11.71 34.16
N GLU A 112 -22.10 10.98 34.60
CA GLU A 112 -21.41 9.92 33.87
C GLU A 112 -22.35 8.74 33.55
N SER A 113 -23.25 8.38 34.47
CA SER A 113 -24.27 7.35 34.22
C SER A 113 -25.31 7.82 33.21
N ILE A 114 -25.77 9.08 33.31
CA ILE A 114 -26.74 9.65 32.35
C ILE A 114 -26.13 9.75 30.95
N ARG A 115 -24.85 10.15 30.83
CA ARG A 115 -24.10 10.14 29.56
C ARG A 115 -24.07 8.75 28.93
N PHE A 116 -23.76 7.73 29.72
CA PHE A 116 -23.71 6.34 29.26
C PHE A 116 -25.09 5.82 28.83
N ASP A 117 -26.14 6.05 29.61
CA ASP A 117 -27.49 5.60 29.25
C ASP A 117 -27.96 6.25 27.93
N ILE A 118 -27.76 7.56 27.77
CA ILE A 118 -28.07 8.26 26.51
C ILE A 118 -27.24 7.70 25.35
N SER A 119 -25.93 7.47 25.54
CA SER A 119 -25.08 6.92 24.48
C SER A 119 -25.48 5.49 24.10
N THR A 120 -25.99 4.67 25.03
CA THR A 120 -26.50 3.32 24.68
C THR A 120 -27.77 3.38 23.83
N ILE A 121 -28.65 4.36 24.05
CA ILE A 121 -29.84 4.57 23.21
C ILE A 121 -29.42 5.02 21.80
N LEU A 122 -28.55 6.02 21.71
CA LEU A 122 -28.00 6.52 20.45
C LEU A 122 -27.28 5.40 19.67
N PHE A 123 -26.47 4.60 20.36
CA PHE A 123 -25.81 3.42 19.79
C PHE A 123 -26.79 2.35 19.29
N GLY A 124 -27.91 2.14 19.98
CA GLY A 124 -28.98 1.26 19.52
C GLY A 124 -29.55 1.71 18.18
N ILE A 125 -29.93 2.98 18.07
CA ILE A 125 -30.42 3.59 16.82
C ILE A 125 -29.36 3.48 15.71
N LEU A 126 -28.11 3.82 16.02
CA LEU A 126 -26.99 3.77 15.07
C LEU A 126 -26.78 2.37 14.48
N ARG A 127 -26.88 1.32 15.30
CA ARG A 127 -26.71 -0.06 14.85
C ARG A 127 -27.82 -0.52 13.91
N GLU A 128 -29.06 -0.09 14.12
CA GLU A 128 -30.16 -0.42 13.22
C GLU A 128 -30.02 0.35 11.89
N ILE A 129 -29.61 1.64 11.92
CA ILE A 129 -29.28 2.41 10.70
C ILE A 129 -28.24 1.67 9.86
N HIS A 130 -27.15 1.18 10.44
CA HIS A 130 -26.09 0.52 9.68
C HIS A 130 -26.49 -0.85 9.11
N LYS A 131 -27.56 -1.49 9.60
CA LYS A 131 -28.15 -2.66 8.90
C LYS A 131 -28.92 -2.23 7.66
N LEU A 132 -29.67 -1.12 7.74
CA LEU A 132 -30.41 -0.58 6.60
C LEU A 132 -29.46 -0.08 5.48
N LEU A 133 -28.25 0.34 5.85
CA LEU A 133 -27.17 0.72 4.93
C LEU A 133 -26.27 -0.46 4.50
N ASN A 134 -26.54 -1.71 4.92
CA ASN A 134 -25.67 -2.89 4.73
C ASN A 134 -24.21 -2.71 5.23
N ALA A 135 -23.97 -1.76 6.13
CA ALA A 135 -22.66 -1.34 6.63
C ALA A 135 -22.30 -1.94 8.02
N ASN A 136 -22.93 -3.06 8.41
CA ASN A 136 -22.79 -3.64 9.75
C ASN A 136 -21.83 -4.84 9.85
N ASP A 137 -21.34 -5.39 8.73
CA ASP A 137 -20.43 -6.54 8.72
C ASP A 137 -19.25 -6.38 7.73
N GLU A 138 -18.10 -6.01 8.29
CA GLU A 138 -16.83 -5.83 7.59
C GLU A 138 -16.34 -7.10 6.85
N LEU A 139 -16.57 -8.31 7.40
CA LEU A 139 -16.20 -9.57 6.75
C LEU A 139 -17.23 -10.05 5.74
N HIS A 140 -18.45 -9.52 5.74
CA HIS A 140 -19.36 -9.70 4.62
C HIS A 140 -18.86 -8.87 3.43
N LEU A 141 -18.77 -7.56 3.65
CA LEU A 141 -18.41 -6.56 2.64
C LEU A 141 -17.12 -6.89 1.89
N ARG A 142 -16.04 -7.22 2.62
CA ARG A 142 -14.72 -7.49 2.04
C ARG A 142 -14.68 -8.67 1.04
N TYR A 143 -15.57 -9.64 1.18
CA TYR A 143 -15.57 -10.87 0.36
C TYR A 143 -16.79 -10.95 -0.58
N ILE A 144 -17.43 -9.82 -0.86
CA ILE A 144 -18.40 -9.71 -1.94
C ILE A 144 -17.66 -9.85 -3.27
N ASN A 145 -18.15 -10.73 -4.15
CA ASN A 145 -17.57 -10.85 -5.49
C ASN A 145 -17.99 -9.65 -6.34
N ASN A 146 -17.05 -8.75 -6.60
CA ASN A 146 -17.32 -7.51 -7.33
C ASN A 146 -16.88 -7.58 -8.80
N ASP A 147 -16.67 -8.78 -9.37
CA ASP A 147 -16.24 -8.95 -10.77
C ASP A 147 -17.26 -8.45 -11.82
N GLU A 148 -16.82 -8.30 -13.07
CA GLU A 148 -17.63 -7.84 -14.21
C GLU A 148 -18.94 -8.61 -14.41
N ALA A 149 -18.97 -9.91 -14.09
CA ALA A 149 -20.12 -10.77 -14.32
C ALA A 149 -21.15 -10.75 -13.16
N HIS A 150 -20.73 -10.38 -11.95
CA HIS A 150 -21.53 -10.52 -10.73
C HIS A 150 -21.77 -9.21 -9.96
N TYR A 151 -21.07 -8.10 -10.24
CA TYR A 151 -21.22 -6.86 -9.47
C TYR A 151 -22.68 -6.37 -9.41
N MET A 152 -23.39 -6.35 -10.56
CA MET A 152 -24.81 -6.00 -10.65
C MET A 152 -25.75 -6.91 -9.83
N GLU A 153 -25.48 -8.22 -9.76
CA GLU A 153 -26.25 -9.14 -8.89
C GLU A 153 -25.95 -8.88 -7.40
N ASN A 154 -24.75 -8.39 -7.11
CA ASN A 154 -24.22 -8.23 -5.76
C ASN A 154 -24.41 -6.83 -5.16
N LEU A 155 -24.79 -5.80 -5.92
CA LEU A 155 -25.11 -4.46 -5.39
C LEU A 155 -25.97 -4.50 -4.12
N PRO A 156 -27.12 -5.23 -4.05
CA PRO A 156 -28.00 -5.21 -2.88
C PRO A 156 -27.41 -5.86 -1.61
N LYS A 157 -26.18 -6.37 -1.66
CA LYS A 157 -25.45 -6.95 -0.51
C LYS A 157 -24.61 -5.90 0.24
N TRP A 158 -24.35 -4.74 -0.37
CA TRP A 158 -23.52 -3.68 0.20
C TRP A 158 -24.04 -2.26 -0.01
N THR A 159 -24.90 -2.04 -1.00
CA THR A 159 -25.67 -0.79 -1.11
C THR A 159 -26.87 -0.80 -0.14
N PRO A 160 -27.42 0.36 0.24
CA PRO A 160 -28.58 0.47 1.13
C PRO A 160 -29.80 -0.33 0.67
N ILE A 161 -30.64 -0.76 1.61
CA ILE A 161 -31.80 -1.60 1.28
C ILE A 161 -32.74 -0.88 0.28
N PRO A 162 -33.39 -1.61 -0.66
CA PRO A 162 -34.19 -1.01 -1.75
C PRO A 162 -35.26 -0.01 -1.32
N ILE A 163 -35.82 -0.14 -0.11
CA ILE A 163 -36.86 0.75 0.42
C ILE A 163 -36.31 2.18 0.66
N ILE A 164 -35.04 2.30 1.02
CA ILE A 164 -34.39 3.59 1.28
C ILE A 164 -33.66 4.06 0.02
N ALA A 165 -32.96 3.14 -0.66
CA ALA A 165 -32.22 3.39 -1.90
C ALA A 165 -33.08 3.97 -3.05
N GLN A 166 -34.40 3.74 -3.07
CA GLN A 166 -35.29 4.31 -4.08
C GLN A 166 -35.57 5.82 -3.90
N ASN A 167 -35.11 6.44 -2.81
CA ASN A 167 -35.34 7.84 -2.52
C ASN A 167 -34.05 8.47 -1.97
N GLU A 168 -33.27 9.07 -2.87
CA GLU A 168 -32.01 9.78 -2.59
C GLU A 168 -32.13 10.71 -1.37
N TYR A 169 -33.21 11.49 -1.28
CA TYR A 169 -33.45 12.40 -0.16
C TYR A 169 -33.58 11.65 1.18
N THR A 170 -34.36 10.57 1.23
CA THR A 170 -34.51 9.73 2.42
C THR A 170 -33.18 9.06 2.77
N LEU A 171 -32.40 8.62 1.78
CA LEU A 171 -31.09 8.02 1.99
C LEU A 171 -30.08 9.03 2.57
N ARG A 172 -29.99 10.23 1.97
CA ARG A 172 -29.16 11.34 2.43
C ARG A 172 -29.54 11.81 3.84
N LEU A 173 -30.83 11.80 4.18
CA LEU A 173 -31.30 12.04 5.56
C LEU A 173 -30.82 10.94 6.52
N VAL A 174 -30.87 9.66 6.14
CA VAL A 174 -30.37 8.55 6.98
C VAL A 174 -28.86 8.65 7.22
N TYR A 175 -28.07 9.00 6.20
CA TYR A 175 -26.63 9.29 6.36
C TYR A 175 -26.38 10.51 7.27
N SER A 176 -27.15 11.60 7.10
CA SER A 176 -27.08 12.81 7.96
C SER A 176 -27.34 12.48 9.43
N ILE A 177 -28.38 11.69 9.72
CA ILE A 177 -28.72 11.20 11.06
C ILE A 177 -27.57 10.36 11.65
N ALA A 178 -26.95 9.48 10.86
CA ALA A 178 -25.82 8.66 11.30
C ALA A 178 -24.61 9.52 11.70
N CYS A 179 -24.23 10.49 10.87
CA CYS A 179 -23.14 11.45 11.13
C CYS A 179 -23.35 12.20 12.45
N VAL A 180 -24.55 12.76 12.66
CA VAL A 180 -24.92 13.47 13.89
C VAL A 180 -24.88 12.55 15.12
N ILE A 181 -25.38 11.32 15.02
CA ILE A 181 -25.35 10.36 16.13
C ILE A 181 -23.92 9.98 16.51
N ILE A 182 -23.05 9.71 15.53
CA ILE A 182 -21.64 9.36 15.75
C ILE A 182 -20.92 10.50 16.48
N LEU A 183 -21.08 11.75 16.02
CA LEU A 183 -20.46 12.91 16.65
C LEU A 183 -21.03 13.19 18.05
N ALA A 184 -22.34 13.04 18.25
CA ALA A 184 -22.98 13.17 19.56
C ALA A 184 -22.48 12.10 20.55
N MET A 185 -22.32 10.85 20.09
CA MET A 185 -21.74 9.77 20.90
C MET A 185 -20.30 10.09 21.32
N TYR A 186 -19.46 10.64 20.43
CA TYR A 186 -18.14 11.14 20.79
C TYR A 186 -18.20 12.27 21.83
N LYS A 187 -19.00 13.31 21.58
CA LYS A 187 -19.12 14.50 22.44
C LYS A 187 -19.55 14.17 23.88
N LEU A 188 -20.35 13.12 24.09
CA LEU A 188 -20.74 12.66 25.44
C LEU A 188 -19.56 12.23 26.33
N PHE A 189 -18.42 11.82 25.74
CA PHE A 189 -17.23 11.36 26.47
C PHE A 189 -16.03 12.32 26.41
N ILE A 190 -16.19 13.52 25.83
CA ILE A 190 -15.17 14.57 25.92
C ILE A 190 -14.94 14.96 27.40
N PRO A 191 -13.67 15.07 27.85
CA PRO A 191 -13.34 15.53 29.19
C PRO A 191 -13.66 17.02 29.39
N LYS A 192 -14.05 17.41 30.60
CA LYS A 192 -14.34 18.82 30.93
C LYS A 192 -13.09 19.72 30.93
N THR A 193 -11.91 19.12 31.08
CA THR A 193 -10.61 19.78 31.22
C THR A 193 -9.51 18.80 30.83
N GLY A 194 -8.53 19.26 30.04
CA GLY A 194 -7.48 18.41 29.47
C GLY A 194 -7.85 17.90 28.09
N ASP A 195 -6.91 17.26 27.42
CA ASP A 195 -7.04 16.84 26.03
C ASP A 195 -7.91 15.58 25.91
N TYR A 196 -8.53 15.38 24.75
CA TYR A 196 -9.28 14.15 24.49
C TYR A 196 -8.33 12.95 24.45
N ASN A 197 -8.71 11.87 25.14
CA ASN A 197 -7.96 10.62 25.16
C ASN A 197 -8.82 9.53 24.54
N LEU A 198 -8.36 9.00 23.40
CA LEU A 198 -9.09 8.05 22.58
C LEU A 198 -9.47 6.76 23.33
N THR A 199 -8.63 6.29 24.26
CA THR A 199 -8.90 5.07 25.04
C THR A 199 -9.98 5.25 26.11
N SER A 200 -10.41 6.50 26.35
CA SER A 200 -11.53 6.80 27.26
C SER A 200 -12.90 6.68 26.59
N ASN A 201 -12.94 6.52 25.26
CA ASN A 201 -14.19 6.36 24.53
C ASN A 201 -14.65 4.88 24.52
N PRO A 202 -15.80 4.54 25.12
CA PRO A 202 -16.27 3.17 25.19
C PRO A 202 -16.65 2.57 23.82
N TYR A 203 -16.77 3.39 22.78
CA TYR A 203 -17.14 2.97 21.42
C TYR A 203 -15.95 2.88 20.46
N LEU A 204 -14.70 3.08 20.91
CA LEU A 204 -13.50 3.07 20.06
C LEU A 204 -13.43 1.86 19.10
N HIS A 205 -13.59 0.65 19.62
CA HIS A 205 -13.61 -0.58 18.80
C HIS A 205 -14.75 -0.60 17.77
N TYR A 206 -15.92 -0.07 18.13
CA TYR A 206 -17.04 0.00 17.19
C TYR A 206 -16.79 1.05 16.10
N PHE A 207 -16.24 2.22 16.44
CA PHE A 207 -15.89 3.26 15.47
C PHE A 207 -14.84 2.79 14.46
N LEU A 208 -13.82 2.05 14.91
CA LEU A 208 -12.84 1.42 14.02
C LEU A 208 -13.49 0.39 13.07
N LYS A 209 -14.34 -0.50 13.60
CA LYS A 209 -15.07 -1.47 12.76
C LYS A 209 -15.97 -0.76 11.73
N LEU A 210 -16.65 0.30 12.14
CA LEU A 210 -17.57 1.07 11.29
C LEU A 210 -16.81 1.80 10.18
N TRP A 211 -15.66 2.39 10.49
CA TRP A 211 -14.78 3.03 9.51
C TRP A 211 -14.29 2.02 8.46
N LYS A 212 -13.94 0.78 8.88
CA LYS A 212 -13.61 -0.31 7.95
C LYS A 212 -14.79 -0.73 7.08
N CYS A 213 -16.01 -0.81 7.62
CA CYS A 213 -17.21 -1.11 6.81
C CYS A 213 -17.39 -0.08 5.68
N HIS A 214 -17.33 1.22 5.99
CA HIS A 214 -17.47 2.26 4.97
C HIS A 214 -16.29 2.33 4.01
N THR A 215 -15.07 2.02 4.46
CA THR A 215 -13.91 1.90 3.58
C THR A 215 -14.07 0.74 2.58
N ASN A 216 -14.54 -0.44 3.03
CA ASN A 216 -14.86 -1.56 2.12
C ASN A 216 -15.99 -1.22 1.13
N ILE A 217 -17.02 -0.47 1.56
CA ILE A 217 -18.09 0.01 0.67
C ILE A 217 -17.53 0.96 -0.40
N ILE A 218 -16.60 1.84 -0.02
CA ILE A 218 -15.95 2.77 -0.95
C ILE A 218 -15.08 2.03 -1.96
N LEU A 219 -14.28 1.06 -1.52
CA LEU A 219 -13.50 0.18 -2.40
C LEU A 219 -14.38 -0.54 -3.43
N LEU A 220 -15.52 -1.09 -3.01
CA LEU A 220 -16.47 -1.77 -3.92
C LEU A 220 -17.04 -0.83 -4.99
N GLY A 221 -17.36 0.42 -4.62
CA GLY A 221 -17.86 1.42 -5.57
C GLY A 221 -16.77 1.88 -6.56
N LEU A 222 -15.61 2.29 -6.05
CA LEU A 222 -14.48 2.76 -6.89
C LEU A 222 -13.92 1.66 -7.81
N GLU A 223 -14.06 0.38 -7.46
CA GLU A 223 -13.70 -0.74 -8.36
C GLU A 223 -14.68 -0.90 -9.53
N ILE A 224 -15.97 -0.60 -9.31
CA ILE A 224 -16.98 -0.61 -10.40
C ILE A 224 -16.72 0.57 -11.33
N ASP A 225 -16.52 1.75 -10.76
CA ASP A 225 -16.31 3.00 -11.48
C ASP A 225 -15.10 2.93 -12.42
N ARG A 226 -13.89 2.67 -11.88
CA ARG A 226 -12.65 2.47 -12.66
C ARG A 226 -12.77 1.38 -13.74
N ARG A 227 -13.66 0.40 -13.55
CA ARG A 227 -13.93 -0.63 -14.55
C ARG A 227 -14.82 -0.10 -15.68
N LEU A 228 -15.85 0.68 -15.36
CA LEU A 228 -16.69 1.34 -16.36
C LEU A 228 -15.89 2.35 -17.17
N GLU A 229 -15.07 3.19 -16.53
CA GLU A 229 -14.10 4.09 -17.16
C GLU A 229 -13.21 3.33 -18.17
N PHE A 230 -12.59 2.23 -17.74
CA PHE A 230 -11.73 1.41 -18.61
C PHE A 230 -12.51 0.79 -19.79
N LEU A 231 -13.71 0.25 -19.55
CA LEU A 231 -14.55 -0.34 -20.59
C LEU A 231 -15.07 0.72 -21.58
N ASN A 232 -15.36 1.92 -21.10
CA ASN A 232 -15.76 3.09 -21.89
C ASN A 232 -14.64 3.50 -22.85
N HIS A 233 -13.43 3.65 -22.34
CA HIS A 233 -12.24 3.93 -23.13
C HIS A 233 -11.92 2.82 -24.15
N GLU A 234 -12.11 1.53 -23.83
CA GLU A 234 -11.89 0.42 -24.77
C GLU A 234 -12.97 0.31 -25.87
N LYS A 235 -14.24 0.55 -25.53
CA LYS A 235 -15.39 0.31 -26.43
C LYS A 235 -15.85 1.57 -27.18
N GLY A 236 -15.44 2.76 -26.75
CA GLY A 236 -16.03 4.02 -27.17
C GLY A 236 -17.47 4.14 -26.70
N THR A 237 -17.75 3.77 -25.45
CA THR A 237 -19.05 3.91 -24.78
C THR A 237 -18.96 4.95 -23.67
N HIS A 238 -20.11 5.47 -23.26
CA HIS A 238 -20.28 6.33 -22.09
C HIS A 238 -21.31 5.65 -21.18
N GLU A 239 -20.91 4.52 -20.56
CA GLU A 239 -21.70 3.85 -19.52
C GLU A 239 -21.35 4.50 -18.17
N GLU A 240 -22.27 5.30 -17.62
CA GLU A 240 -22.17 5.95 -16.31
C GLU A 240 -22.08 4.93 -15.16
N THR A 241 -21.45 5.34 -14.05
CA THR A 241 -21.52 4.59 -12.79
C THR A 241 -22.98 4.55 -12.29
N PRO A 242 -23.51 3.41 -11.81
CA PRO A 242 -24.92 3.36 -11.44
C PRO A 242 -25.23 4.28 -10.26
N MET A 243 -26.21 5.19 -10.37
CA MET A 243 -26.64 6.14 -9.32
C MET A 243 -26.65 5.59 -7.88
N ILE A 244 -27.06 4.33 -7.67
CA ILE A 244 -27.08 3.70 -6.35
C ILE A 244 -25.66 3.48 -5.76
N VAL A 245 -24.64 3.29 -6.59
CA VAL A 245 -23.23 3.26 -6.21
C VAL A 245 -22.80 4.65 -5.77
N GLU A 246 -23.02 5.68 -6.59
CA GLU A 246 -22.71 7.08 -6.22
C GLU A 246 -23.37 7.50 -4.90
N ASP A 247 -24.68 7.31 -4.74
CA ASP A 247 -25.42 7.68 -3.52
C ASP A 247 -24.86 6.96 -2.28
N THR A 248 -24.41 5.72 -2.47
CA THR A 248 -23.75 4.93 -1.43
C THR A 248 -22.35 5.47 -1.11
N LEU A 249 -21.61 5.98 -2.10
CA LEU A 249 -20.28 6.60 -1.94
C LEU A 249 -20.37 8.00 -1.30
N LYS A 250 -21.26 8.86 -1.79
CA LYS A 250 -21.61 10.17 -1.21
C LYS A 250 -21.95 10.00 0.29
N GLY A 251 -22.86 9.07 0.59
CA GLY A 251 -23.22 8.72 1.96
C GLY A 251 -22.08 8.15 2.82
N SER A 252 -21.38 7.11 2.32
CA SER A 252 -20.37 6.39 3.11
C SER A 252 -19.12 7.23 3.38
N SER A 253 -18.69 8.06 2.44
CA SER A 253 -17.59 9.02 2.65
C SER A 253 -17.92 10.01 3.76
N SER A 254 -19.18 10.49 3.86
CA SER A 254 -19.58 11.40 4.95
C SER A 254 -19.48 10.75 6.34
N ILE A 255 -19.92 9.49 6.52
CA ILE A 255 -19.77 8.76 7.79
C ILE A 255 -18.29 8.51 8.09
N ARG A 256 -17.52 8.10 7.07
CA ARG A 256 -16.08 7.86 7.17
C ARG A 256 -15.32 9.10 7.63
N TYR A 257 -15.66 10.27 7.09
CA TYR A 257 -15.14 11.58 7.51
C TYR A 257 -15.36 11.80 9.01
N VAL A 258 -16.60 11.69 9.51
CA VAL A 258 -16.89 11.93 10.95
C VAL A 258 -16.08 10.96 11.84
N LEU A 259 -15.98 9.69 11.44
CA LEU A 259 -15.24 8.67 12.19
C LEU A 259 -13.72 8.96 12.19
N ALA A 260 -13.15 9.28 11.03
CA ALA A 260 -11.73 9.62 10.91
C ALA A 260 -11.39 10.86 11.71
N TRP A 261 -12.21 11.92 11.63
CA TRP A 261 -12.05 13.12 12.44
C TRP A 261 -12.01 12.79 13.95
N ILE A 262 -12.93 11.95 14.45
CA ILE A 262 -12.95 11.50 15.86
C ILE A 262 -11.68 10.72 16.24
N LEU A 263 -11.23 9.81 15.38
CA LEU A 263 -10.03 8.99 15.63
C LEU A 263 -8.76 9.86 15.65
N ASN A 264 -8.69 10.87 14.79
CA ASN A 264 -7.57 11.81 14.67
C ASN A 264 -7.58 12.93 15.75
N GLN A 265 -8.57 12.98 16.67
CA GLN A 265 -8.55 13.94 17.81
C GLN A 265 -7.54 13.60 18.92
N ASN A 266 -6.70 12.58 18.73
CA ASN A 266 -5.63 12.25 19.66
C ASN A 266 -4.44 13.22 19.47
N PRO A 267 -3.90 13.88 20.52
CA PRO A 267 -2.75 14.79 20.43
C PRO A 267 -1.42 14.23 19.87
N SER A 268 -1.39 12.96 19.48
CA SER A 268 -0.29 12.33 18.73
C SER A 268 -0.47 12.40 17.21
N SER A 269 -1.70 12.60 16.70
CA SER A 269 -2.01 12.70 15.26
C SER A 269 -1.55 14.03 14.63
N THR A 270 -1.26 15.06 15.44
CA THR A 270 -0.87 16.40 14.95
C THR A 270 0.63 16.53 14.66
N GLY A 271 1.33 15.40 14.42
CA GLY A 271 2.79 15.36 14.26
C GLY A 271 3.31 15.54 12.83
N ILE A 272 2.42 15.62 11.84
CA ILE A 272 2.79 15.90 10.44
C ILE A 272 2.60 17.40 10.20
N GLU A 273 3.62 18.18 10.57
CA GLU A 273 3.77 19.54 10.04
C GLU A 273 4.16 19.39 8.57
N HIS A 274 3.24 19.73 7.65
CA HIS A 274 3.61 19.98 6.26
C HIS A 274 4.48 21.25 6.24
N GLU A 275 5.69 21.18 5.68
CA GLU A 275 6.69 22.27 5.77
C GLU A 275 6.36 23.52 4.91
N ASP A 276 5.17 23.56 4.29
CA ASP A 276 4.82 24.45 3.17
C ASP A 276 3.67 25.45 3.43
N GLU A 277 3.45 25.89 4.68
CA GLU A 277 2.49 27.00 4.97
C GLU A 277 3.14 28.23 5.64
N ASP A 278 2.86 29.40 5.06
CA ASP A 278 3.49 30.68 5.41
C ASP A 278 3.22 31.17 6.85
N GLN A 279 4.28 31.52 7.57
CA GLN A 279 4.26 31.91 8.99
C GLN A 279 3.48 33.19 9.38
N ASP A 280 2.78 33.87 8.45
CA ASP A 280 2.23 35.21 8.69
C ASP A 280 0.77 35.25 9.21
N THR A 281 0.05 34.12 9.27
CA THR A 281 -1.35 34.06 9.76
C THR A 281 -1.49 33.96 11.30
N LEU A 282 -0.42 33.62 12.03
CA LEU A 282 -0.46 33.24 13.46
C LEU A 282 -0.54 34.38 14.50
N LYS A 283 -1.17 35.54 14.21
CA LYS A 283 -1.10 36.73 15.11
C LYS A 283 -2.38 37.25 15.77
N ASP A 284 -3.59 36.87 15.36
CA ASP A 284 -4.84 37.47 15.89
C ASP A 284 -5.89 36.44 16.38
N SER A 285 -5.62 35.78 17.51
CA SER A 285 -6.63 34.95 18.22
C SER A 285 -6.50 34.98 19.75
N SER A 286 -6.24 36.16 20.33
CA SER A 286 -6.25 36.34 21.79
C SER A 286 -7.67 36.49 22.37
N ASN A 287 -8.54 35.47 22.25
CA ASN A 287 -9.83 35.41 22.95
C ASN A 287 -10.38 33.98 23.14
N GLY A 288 -10.28 33.47 24.38
CA GLY A 288 -11.35 32.69 25.02
C GLY A 288 -11.54 31.22 24.66
N ASP A 289 -11.63 30.86 23.36
CA ASP A 289 -12.10 29.53 22.94
C ASP A 289 -10.97 28.53 22.67
N LYS A 290 -10.89 27.50 23.52
CA LYS A 290 -9.94 26.38 23.38
C LYS A 290 -10.38 25.31 22.37
N LEU A 291 -10.97 25.75 21.26
CA LEU A 291 -11.39 24.88 20.15
C LEU A 291 -10.70 25.20 18.81
N GLN A 292 -9.79 26.18 18.82
CA GLN A 292 -8.94 26.59 17.71
C GLN A 292 -7.56 25.96 17.86
N ASN A 293 -7.36 24.81 17.20
CA ASN A 293 -6.04 24.25 16.90
C ASN A 293 -5.71 24.67 15.44
N PRO A 294 -4.44 24.92 15.05
CA PRO A 294 -4.16 25.56 13.76
C PRO A 294 -4.42 24.71 12.50
N ASN A 295 -4.58 23.39 12.62
CA ASN A 295 -4.86 22.51 11.48
C ASN A 295 -6.38 22.26 11.40
N ASP A 296 -7.04 22.79 10.37
CA ASP A 296 -8.49 23.00 10.32
C ASP A 296 -9.34 21.78 9.90
N TYR A 297 -8.96 20.58 10.36
CA TYR A 297 -9.64 19.31 10.03
C TYR A 297 -11.15 19.28 10.41
N GLY A 298 -11.60 20.22 11.25
CA GLY A 298 -12.99 20.35 11.69
C GLY A 298 -13.83 21.39 10.97
N ILE A 299 -13.31 22.07 9.94
CA ILE A 299 -14.03 23.17 9.27
C ILE A 299 -15.38 22.73 8.71
N ASP A 300 -15.42 21.64 7.94
CA ASP A 300 -16.62 21.15 7.26
C ASP A 300 -17.70 20.71 8.26
N LEU A 301 -17.29 20.05 9.35
CA LEU A 301 -18.20 19.60 10.42
C LEU A 301 -18.91 20.74 11.14
N ARG A 302 -18.33 21.95 11.11
CA ARG A 302 -18.83 23.16 11.80
C ARG A 302 -19.55 24.12 10.85
N ASN A 303 -19.05 24.24 9.62
CA ASN A 303 -19.42 25.31 8.70
C ASN A 303 -20.28 24.86 7.52
N GLU A 304 -20.37 23.56 7.22
CA GLU A 304 -21.30 23.04 6.21
C GLU A 304 -22.61 22.57 6.86
N THR A 305 -23.74 22.80 6.20
CA THR A 305 -25.05 22.35 6.70
C THR A 305 -25.06 20.82 6.77
N VAL A 306 -25.74 20.23 7.76
CA VAL A 306 -25.74 18.76 7.97
C VAL A 306 -26.14 17.98 6.71
N PHE A 307 -27.06 18.53 5.93
CA PHE A 307 -27.57 17.89 4.72
C PHE A 307 -26.58 18.06 3.56
N ASN A 308 -25.87 19.19 3.44
CA ASN A 308 -24.84 19.40 2.42
C ASN A 308 -23.54 18.67 2.74
N PHE A 309 -23.18 18.50 4.01
CA PHE A 309 -22.00 17.74 4.45
C PHE A 309 -21.95 16.31 3.89
N VAL A 310 -23.09 15.70 3.57
CA VAL A 310 -23.14 14.39 2.92
C VAL A 310 -22.52 14.42 1.51
N GLN A 311 -22.64 15.52 0.78
CA GLN A 311 -22.08 15.66 -0.56
C GLN A 311 -20.56 15.85 -0.53
N PRO A 312 -19.76 15.04 -1.26
CA PRO A 312 -18.30 15.17 -1.30
C PRO A 312 -17.80 16.54 -1.75
N LEU A 313 -18.42 17.11 -2.79
CA LEU A 313 -18.04 18.40 -3.39
C LEU A 313 -18.32 19.60 -2.47
N ALA A 314 -19.17 19.44 -1.44
CA ALA A 314 -19.42 20.49 -0.45
C ALA A 314 -18.33 20.57 0.63
N ARG A 315 -17.46 19.56 0.75
CA ARG A 315 -16.43 19.46 1.81
C ARG A 315 -15.10 20.02 1.34
N LYS A 316 -14.59 21.03 2.03
CA LYS A 316 -13.39 21.79 1.66
C LYS A 316 -12.10 21.08 2.05
N ASN A 317 -12.12 20.29 3.12
CA ASN A 317 -10.93 19.52 3.49
C ASN A 317 -10.67 18.39 2.50
N THR A 318 -9.40 18.18 2.19
CA THR A 318 -8.93 17.03 1.42
C THR A 318 -8.67 15.85 2.35
N ASN A 319 -8.95 14.62 1.88
CA ASN A 319 -8.70 13.36 2.59
C ASN A 319 -9.32 13.26 4.00
N GLY A 320 -10.44 13.94 4.25
CA GLY A 320 -11.03 14.04 5.60
C GLY A 320 -11.50 12.73 6.24
N GLY A 321 -11.68 11.67 5.45
CA GLY A 321 -11.97 10.30 5.88
C GLY A 321 -10.73 9.43 6.16
N ALA A 322 -9.51 9.92 5.96
CA ALA A 322 -8.29 9.16 6.19
C ALA A 322 -7.86 9.17 7.68
N ILE A 323 -7.34 8.04 8.16
CA ILE A 323 -6.75 7.95 9.52
C ILE A 323 -5.27 8.36 9.46
N SER A 324 -4.87 9.30 10.32
CA SER A 324 -3.49 9.74 10.51
C SER A 324 -2.88 9.32 11.85
N LEU A 325 -3.69 8.76 12.77
CA LEU A 325 -3.21 8.25 14.05
C LEU A 325 -2.40 6.95 13.90
N ASP A 326 -1.24 6.89 14.56
CA ASP A 326 -0.52 5.64 14.80
C ASP A 326 -1.33 4.68 15.69
N MET A 327 -1.72 3.55 15.10
CA MET A 327 -2.52 2.53 15.76
C MET A 327 -1.70 1.56 16.62
N ARG A 328 -0.35 1.59 16.60
CA ARG A 328 0.47 0.64 17.38
C ARG A 328 0.14 0.66 18.87
N LEU A 329 0.14 1.84 19.51
CA LEU A 329 -0.25 1.94 20.92
C LEU A 329 -1.77 1.86 21.14
N VAL A 330 -2.60 2.21 20.14
CA VAL A 330 -4.06 1.93 20.17
C VAL A 330 -4.29 0.43 20.31
N SER A 331 -3.53 -0.40 19.57
CA SER A 331 -3.57 -1.87 19.64
C SER A 331 -3.28 -2.37 21.06
N ILE A 332 -2.23 -1.84 21.70
CA ILE A 332 -1.87 -2.15 23.09
C ILE A 332 -2.96 -1.70 24.07
N ALA A 333 -3.56 -0.53 23.85
CA ALA A 333 -4.67 -0.05 24.68
C ALA A 333 -5.92 -0.93 24.55
N LEU A 334 -6.27 -1.37 23.33
CA LEU A 334 -7.37 -2.30 23.09
C LEU A 334 -7.09 -3.65 23.75
N LEU A 335 -5.87 -4.18 23.67
CA LEU A 335 -5.45 -5.39 24.40
C LEU A 335 -5.60 -5.22 25.91
N ILE A 336 -5.22 -4.08 26.50
CA ILE A 336 -5.41 -3.79 27.93
C ILE A 336 -6.91 -3.75 28.27
N LEU A 337 -7.69 -2.95 27.55
CA LEU A 337 -9.12 -2.71 27.81
C LEU A 337 -9.99 -3.95 27.63
N TYR A 338 -9.64 -4.83 26.70
CA TYR A 338 -10.42 -6.02 26.34
C TYR A 338 -9.75 -7.33 26.75
N SER A 339 -8.71 -7.27 27.59
CA SER A 339 -8.06 -8.44 28.17
C SER A 339 -9.05 -9.26 29.03
N GLY A 340 -9.60 -10.32 28.42
CA GLY A 340 -10.56 -11.23 29.04
C GLY A 340 -12.04 -10.99 28.68
N THR A 341 -12.35 -10.08 27.74
CA THR A 341 -13.70 -9.81 27.25
C THR A 341 -13.79 -10.00 25.73
N SER A 342 -14.60 -10.96 25.27
CA SER A 342 -14.98 -11.09 23.85
C SER A 342 -16.09 -10.10 23.56
N PHE A 343 -15.95 -9.27 22.52
CA PHE A 343 -17.03 -8.37 22.08
C PHE A 343 -17.77 -8.91 20.86
N THR A 344 -17.20 -9.87 20.15
CA THR A 344 -17.96 -10.64 19.18
C THR A 344 -19.20 -11.31 19.79
N ALA A 345 -20.35 -10.96 19.22
CA ALA A 345 -21.59 -11.72 19.30
C ALA A 345 -21.49 -13.13 18.66
N GLY A 346 -20.31 -13.57 18.20
CA GLY A 346 -20.06 -14.85 17.51
C GLY A 346 -20.29 -16.11 18.35
N VAL A 347 -20.48 -16.00 19.67
CA VAL A 347 -21.02 -17.11 20.48
C VAL A 347 -22.53 -17.33 20.23
N TYR A 348 -23.22 -16.33 19.67
CA TYR A 348 -24.67 -16.31 19.44
C TYR A 348 -25.12 -15.99 18.00
N GLN A 349 -24.23 -15.51 17.14
CA GLN A 349 -24.43 -15.47 15.69
C GLN A 349 -23.55 -16.54 15.03
N ILE A 350 -24.08 -17.76 15.02
CA ILE A 350 -23.80 -18.68 13.91
C ILE A 350 -24.50 -18.03 12.72
N ASP A 351 -23.78 -17.26 11.93
CA ASP A 351 -24.28 -16.84 10.63
C ASP A 351 -24.39 -18.10 9.76
N ASP A 352 -25.61 -18.46 9.34
CA ASP A 352 -25.89 -19.74 8.66
C ASP A 352 -25.22 -19.83 7.27
N ASN A 353 -24.62 -18.73 6.80
CA ASN A 353 -23.91 -18.63 5.53
C ASN A 353 -22.48 -19.19 5.63
N PRO A 354 -22.12 -20.22 4.85
CA PRO A 354 -20.74 -20.73 4.82
C PRO A 354 -19.78 -19.65 4.31
N SER A 355 -18.53 -19.66 4.80
CA SER A 355 -17.46 -18.81 4.25
C SER A 355 -17.21 -19.13 2.77
N VAL A 356 -16.95 -18.09 1.98
CA VAL A 356 -16.74 -18.18 0.52
C VAL A 356 -15.39 -18.82 0.20
N ASN A 357 -14.37 -18.53 1.02
CA ASN A 357 -13.01 -19.05 0.88
C ASN A 357 -12.38 -19.36 2.26
N GLU A 358 -11.18 -19.94 2.25
CA GLU A 358 -10.46 -20.33 3.49
C GLU A 358 -9.97 -19.10 4.28
N ASP A 359 -9.64 -18.01 3.59
CA ASP A 359 -9.22 -16.74 4.21
C ASP A 359 -10.35 -16.09 5.04
N GLN A 360 -11.56 -15.94 4.48
CA GLN A 360 -12.73 -15.49 5.23
C GLN A 360 -13.08 -16.46 6.39
N ALA A 361 -12.83 -17.77 6.24
CA ALA A 361 -12.99 -18.72 7.35
C ALA A 361 -11.95 -18.49 8.46
N GLY A 362 -10.70 -18.18 8.11
CA GLY A 362 -9.65 -17.77 9.02
C GLY A 362 -9.99 -16.47 9.76
N ARG A 363 -10.41 -15.43 9.04
CA ARG A 363 -10.81 -14.14 9.62
C ARG A 363 -12.05 -14.22 10.52
N ARG A 364 -13.09 -14.99 10.13
CA ARG A 364 -14.23 -15.28 11.03
C ARG A 364 -13.79 -16.02 12.30
N LEU A 365 -12.86 -16.98 12.17
CA LEU A 365 -12.29 -17.68 13.34
C LEU A 365 -11.46 -16.72 14.23
N ASN A 366 -10.79 -15.73 13.64
CA ASN A 366 -10.08 -14.70 14.37
C ASN A 366 -11.06 -13.77 15.11
N GLN A 367 -12.06 -13.19 14.44
CA GLN A 367 -13.08 -12.39 15.13
C GLN A 367 -13.77 -13.17 16.26
N SER A 368 -13.94 -14.50 16.15
CA SER A 368 -14.51 -15.34 17.22
C SER A 368 -13.65 -15.49 18.51
N LYS A 369 -12.41 -14.99 18.52
CA LYS A 369 -11.48 -15.08 19.66
C LYS A 369 -11.16 -13.67 20.18
N PRO A 370 -11.18 -13.40 21.50
CA PRO A 370 -10.97 -12.05 22.04
C PRO A 370 -9.67 -11.35 21.63
N ILE A 371 -8.58 -12.11 21.47
CA ILE A 371 -7.26 -11.55 21.11
C ILE A 371 -7.14 -11.35 19.60
N SER A 372 -7.54 -12.38 18.82
CA SER A 372 -7.50 -12.31 17.35
C SER A 372 -8.52 -11.32 16.78
N GLU A 373 -9.61 -11.00 17.48
CA GLU A 373 -10.56 -9.92 17.11
C GLU A 373 -9.84 -8.57 17.04
N ILE A 374 -8.91 -8.31 17.98
CA ILE A 374 -8.10 -7.09 18.03
C ILE A 374 -7.02 -7.10 16.94
N GLY A 375 -6.55 -8.27 16.50
CA GLY A 375 -5.74 -8.38 15.28
C GLY A 375 -6.54 -8.05 14.03
N ASP A 376 -7.67 -8.71 13.86
CA ASP A 376 -8.50 -8.61 12.66
C ASP A 376 -9.05 -7.20 12.41
N ILE A 377 -9.31 -6.41 13.47
CA ILE A 377 -9.70 -5.01 13.33
C ILE A 377 -8.55 -4.08 12.88
N LEU A 378 -7.28 -4.49 13.04
CA LEU A 378 -6.09 -3.72 12.68
C LEU A 378 -5.51 -4.10 11.31
N ILE A 379 -5.73 -5.34 10.87
CA ILE A 379 -5.45 -5.77 9.50
C ILE A 379 -6.34 -4.92 8.56
N ASP A 380 -5.81 -4.48 7.42
CA ASP A 380 -6.54 -3.66 6.43
C ASP A 380 -7.03 -2.30 6.95
N LEU A 381 -6.27 -1.66 7.84
CA LEU A 381 -6.39 -0.22 8.06
C LEU A 381 -5.57 0.52 7.01
N GLU A 382 -6.25 1.40 6.27
CA GLU A 382 -5.63 2.25 5.26
C GLU A 382 -5.27 3.60 5.90
N TYR A 383 -3.99 3.93 5.89
CA TYR A 383 -3.45 5.14 6.53
C TYR A 383 -3.16 6.18 5.45
N ALA A 384 -3.60 7.43 5.68
CA ALA A 384 -3.39 8.54 4.74
C ALA A 384 -3.78 8.20 3.28
N ASP A 385 -4.87 7.46 3.09
CA ASP A 385 -5.45 7.18 1.78
C ASP A 385 -6.07 8.43 1.14
N ARG A 386 -6.45 8.31 -0.14
CA ARG A 386 -7.06 9.39 -0.93
C ARG A 386 -8.47 9.10 -1.42
N PHE A 387 -9.19 8.17 -0.81
CA PHE A 387 -10.48 7.73 -1.35
C PHE A 387 -11.55 8.84 -1.38
N ASP A 388 -11.48 9.83 -0.49
CA ASP A 388 -12.41 10.97 -0.55
C ASP A 388 -12.14 11.86 -1.77
N GLU A 389 -10.90 11.94 -2.25
CA GLU A 389 -10.56 12.67 -3.48
C GLU A 389 -10.83 11.82 -4.73
N ASP A 390 -10.62 10.50 -4.68
CA ASP A 390 -11.08 9.58 -5.74
C ASP A 390 -12.60 9.72 -5.96
N ILE A 391 -13.38 9.86 -4.89
CA ILE A 391 -14.85 10.08 -4.96
C ILE A 391 -15.19 11.49 -5.45
N LYS A 392 -14.42 12.53 -5.11
CA LYS A 392 -14.64 13.89 -5.67
C LYS A 392 -14.38 13.88 -7.18
N TYR A 393 -13.23 13.33 -7.61
CA TYR A 393 -12.86 13.19 -9.02
C TYR A 393 -13.94 12.47 -9.84
N MET A 394 -14.42 11.32 -9.32
CA MET A 394 -15.53 10.57 -9.93
C MET A 394 -16.77 11.44 -10.16
N LEU A 395 -17.10 12.33 -9.22
CA LEU A 395 -18.30 13.18 -9.27
C LEU A 395 -18.09 14.54 -9.94
N GLU A 396 -16.85 15.00 -10.12
CA GLU A 396 -16.52 16.23 -10.85
C GLU A 396 -16.64 16.02 -12.36
N TYR A 397 -16.18 14.86 -12.84
CA TYR A 397 -16.20 14.50 -14.27
C TYR A 397 -17.63 14.39 -14.85
N ASP A 398 -18.62 14.04 -14.02
CA ASP A 398 -20.04 13.95 -14.41
C ASP A 398 -20.68 15.33 -14.69
N TYR A 399 -20.06 16.45 -14.28
CA TYR A 399 -20.60 17.80 -14.50
C TYR A 399 -20.03 18.51 -15.74
N ASP A 400 -18.86 18.10 -16.24
CA ASP A 400 -18.18 18.78 -17.36
C ASP A 400 -18.74 18.35 -18.74
N GLU A 401 -19.49 17.23 -18.86
CA GLU A 401 -20.06 16.78 -20.15
C GLU A 401 -21.36 17.53 -20.58
N ASP A 402 -21.97 18.36 -19.70
CA ASP A 402 -23.26 19.03 -19.96
C ASP A 402 -23.14 20.47 -20.57
N ASP A 403 -21.95 21.10 -20.54
CA ASP A 403 -21.74 22.52 -20.90
C ASP A 403 -21.05 22.77 -22.27
N ASP A 404 -20.56 21.72 -22.96
CA ASP A 404 -19.67 21.83 -24.13
C ASP A 404 -20.37 21.67 -25.52
N ASP A 405 -21.71 21.69 -25.59
CA ASP A 405 -22.50 21.30 -26.78
C ASP A 405 -23.15 22.49 -27.56
N ASP A 406 -22.67 23.73 -27.40
CA ASP A 406 -23.25 24.91 -28.08
C ASP A 406 -22.23 26.07 -28.37
N ASP A 407 -21.24 25.86 -29.27
CA ASP A 407 -20.66 26.97 -30.08
C ASP A 407 -19.84 26.47 -31.32
N ASP A 408 -20.49 25.77 -32.25
CA ASP A 408 -19.93 25.39 -33.56
C ASP A 408 -20.43 26.38 -34.65
N ASP A 409 -19.59 27.33 -35.11
CA ASP A 409 -19.85 28.08 -36.37
C ASP A 409 -18.58 28.67 -37.05
N GLU A 410 -18.04 27.87 -37.97
CA GLU A 410 -17.47 28.19 -39.29
C GLU A 410 -16.35 29.25 -39.55
N GLU A 411 -15.30 28.73 -40.22
CA GLU A 411 -14.48 29.34 -41.28
C GLU A 411 -13.56 30.55 -40.98
N ASN A 412 -12.26 30.37 -41.26
CA ASN A 412 -11.67 30.85 -42.52
C ASN A 412 -10.27 30.26 -42.80
N GLU A 413 -10.12 29.56 -43.94
CA GLU A 413 -8.81 29.35 -44.55
C GLU A 413 -8.20 30.69 -44.98
N ASN A 414 -6.89 30.87 -44.83
CA ASN A 414 -6.00 31.39 -45.89
C ASN A 414 -4.54 31.35 -45.41
N GLY A 415 -3.70 30.56 -46.09
CA GLY A 415 -2.26 30.58 -45.85
C GLY A 415 -1.57 31.78 -46.51
N ASN A 416 -0.36 32.09 -46.06
CA ASN A 416 0.74 32.49 -46.94
C ASN A 416 2.07 32.09 -46.30
N GLU A 417 2.92 31.48 -47.12
CA GLU A 417 4.36 31.39 -46.89
C GLU A 417 4.95 32.80 -46.89
N ASP A 418 6.00 33.06 -46.11
CA ASP A 418 7.06 33.94 -46.60
C ASP A 418 8.43 33.61 -45.96
N GLU A 419 9.40 33.47 -46.84
CA GLU A 419 10.74 32.93 -46.64
C GLU A 419 11.74 34.09 -46.45
N TYR A 420 12.62 34.03 -45.45
CA TYR A 420 13.78 34.93 -45.37
C TYR A 420 15.07 34.19 -44.94
N ASP A 421 15.67 33.54 -45.93
CA ASP A 421 17.05 33.06 -45.90
C ASP A 421 18.03 34.18 -46.33
N ASN A 422 19.12 34.38 -45.55
CA ASN A 422 20.53 34.41 -46.01
C ASN A 422 21.46 35.21 -45.08
N GLY A 423 22.67 34.69 -44.84
CA GLY A 423 23.71 35.41 -44.09
C GLY A 423 25.06 34.70 -43.89
N GLU A 424 25.49 33.84 -44.82
CA GLU A 424 26.73 33.05 -44.72
C GLU A 424 28.03 33.85 -44.43
N ALA A 425 29.03 33.17 -43.84
CA ALA A 425 30.43 33.34 -44.25
C ALA A 425 31.28 32.06 -44.04
N SER A 426 31.44 31.28 -45.11
CA SER A 426 32.23 30.03 -45.20
C SER A 426 33.76 30.23 -45.11
N THR A 427 34.51 29.18 -44.73
CA THR A 427 35.71 28.60 -45.42
C THR A 427 36.46 27.64 -44.46
N LYS A 428 37.14 26.54 -44.85
CA LYS A 428 37.39 25.84 -46.14
C LYS A 428 37.76 24.36 -45.88
N SER A 429 37.71 23.53 -46.92
CA SER A 429 37.92 22.07 -46.91
C SER A 429 39.38 21.57 -46.81
N ILE A 430 39.59 20.27 -46.48
CA ILE A 430 40.41 19.27 -47.22
C ILE A 430 40.49 17.87 -46.51
N SER A 431 39.97 16.83 -47.21
CA SER A 431 40.23 15.36 -47.19
C SER A 431 40.71 14.54 -45.96
N ASN A 432 39.88 13.54 -45.57
CA ASN A 432 40.11 12.08 -45.39
C ASN A 432 41.42 11.49 -44.79
N PRO A 433 41.39 10.24 -44.23
CA PRO A 433 40.35 9.62 -43.39
C PRO A 433 40.92 8.85 -42.17
N LYS A 434 40.16 8.67 -41.08
CA LYS A 434 40.23 7.53 -40.15
C LYS A 434 39.13 7.63 -39.08
N GLY A 435 38.53 6.49 -38.73
CA GLY A 435 37.37 6.45 -37.84
C GLY A 435 37.67 6.88 -36.40
N LYS A 436 36.74 7.65 -35.83
CA LYS A 436 36.50 7.83 -34.40
C LYS A 436 34.98 7.87 -34.23
N LEU A 437 34.49 7.36 -33.10
CA LEU A 437 33.06 7.39 -32.78
C LEU A 437 32.56 8.84 -32.71
N ASP A 438 31.34 9.08 -33.20
CA ASP A 438 30.61 10.32 -32.96
C ASP A 438 30.32 10.48 -31.46
N LYS A 439 30.47 11.72 -30.98
CA LYS A 439 30.48 12.06 -29.54
C LYS A 439 29.14 12.61 -29.02
N ASN A 440 28.08 12.59 -29.82
CA ASN A 440 26.87 13.38 -29.56
C ASN A 440 25.70 12.61 -28.91
N ASP A 441 25.80 11.29 -28.74
CA ASP A 441 24.76 10.43 -28.13
C ASP A 441 25.15 9.93 -26.71
N LEU A 442 26.03 10.63 -25.99
CA LEU A 442 26.51 10.23 -24.65
C LEU A 442 26.14 11.30 -23.60
N PRO A 443 25.65 10.91 -22.39
CA PRO A 443 25.51 11.82 -21.26
C PRO A 443 26.83 12.53 -20.95
N SER A 444 26.75 13.84 -20.66
CA SER A 444 27.93 14.71 -20.52
C SER A 444 28.95 14.20 -19.48
N GLU A 445 28.46 13.56 -18.43
CA GLU A 445 29.26 13.04 -17.30
C GLU A 445 30.07 11.78 -17.68
N VAL A 446 29.53 10.93 -18.56
CA VAL A 446 30.24 9.75 -19.09
C VAL A 446 31.26 10.15 -20.17
N GLY A 447 30.98 11.23 -20.91
CA GLY A 447 31.82 11.75 -21.98
C GLY A 447 33.21 12.24 -21.53
N GLU A 448 33.34 12.75 -20.31
CA GLU A 448 34.62 13.15 -19.71
C GLU A 448 35.42 11.95 -19.19
N ALA A 449 34.76 11.00 -18.53
CA ALA A 449 35.39 9.79 -17.97
C ALA A 449 36.06 8.90 -19.04
N LEU A 450 35.54 8.89 -20.27
CA LEU A 450 36.15 8.20 -21.43
C LEU A 450 37.42 8.89 -21.98
N THR A 451 37.80 10.07 -21.46
CA THR A 451 38.98 10.82 -21.90
C THR A 451 40.09 10.96 -20.85
N ALA A 452 39.83 10.57 -19.59
CA ALA A 452 40.81 10.61 -18.51
C ALA A 452 41.82 9.45 -18.59
N SER A 453 42.82 9.58 -19.47
CA SER A 453 44.00 8.69 -19.54
C SER A 453 44.96 8.93 -18.35
N GLY A 454 44.49 8.73 -17.12
CA GLY A 454 45.20 9.14 -15.91
C GLY A 454 44.93 8.36 -14.62
N ILE A 455 43.87 7.55 -14.53
CA ILE A 455 43.54 6.76 -13.33
C ILE A 455 43.41 5.29 -13.73
N GLU A 456 44.48 4.51 -13.53
CA GLU A 456 44.44 3.04 -13.70
C GLU A 456 44.04 2.33 -12.39
N PHE A 457 44.31 2.96 -11.26
CA PHE A 457 44.03 2.49 -9.90
C PHE A 457 43.61 3.68 -9.03
N ASP A 458 42.78 3.46 -8.02
CA ASP A 458 42.48 4.48 -7.01
C ASP A 458 43.59 4.63 -5.97
N GLU A 459 43.36 5.52 -5.00
CA GLU A 459 44.29 5.85 -3.91
C GLU A 459 44.62 4.64 -3.02
N PHE A 460 43.79 3.59 -3.05
CA PHE A 460 43.93 2.34 -2.29
C PHE A 460 44.45 1.18 -3.16
N GLY A 461 44.66 1.40 -4.46
CA GLY A 461 45.26 0.44 -5.39
C GLY A 461 44.29 -0.55 -6.04
N ARG A 462 42.98 -0.30 -5.98
CA ARG A 462 41.95 -1.11 -6.65
C ARG A 462 41.87 -0.74 -8.14
N ASP A 463 41.61 -1.72 -9.02
CA ASP A 463 41.72 -1.57 -10.49
C ASP A 463 40.45 -0.94 -11.11
N TRP A 464 40.57 0.29 -11.62
CA TRP A 464 39.46 1.09 -12.17
C TRP A 464 39.20 0.86 -13.68
N ARG A 465 39.95 -0.03 -14.35
CA ARG A 465 39.91 -0.17 -15.82
C ARG A 465 38.72 -1.03 -16.29
N ASP A 466 38.05 -0.64 -17.37
CA ASP A 466 36.99 -1.43 -18.04
C ASP A 466 37.53 -2.66 -18.79
N ILE A 467 38.01 -3.68 -18.06
CA ILE A 467 38.57 -4.92 -18.63
C ILE A 467 38.04 -6.18 -17.92
N PRO A 468 37.89 -7.33 -18.61
CA PRO A 468 37.51 -8.58 -17.95
C PRO A 468 38.43 -8.95 -16.78
N ARG A 469 37.86 -9.57 -15.74
CA ARG A 469 38.57 -9.93 -14.50
C ARG A 469 38.96 -11.42 -14.49
N GLY A 470 40.03 -11.74 -13.76
CA GLY A 470 40.49 -13.12 -13.53
C GLY A 470 40.57 -13.98 -14.79
N GLU A 471 39.97 -15.18 -14.73
CA GLU A 471 39.96 -16.14 -15.84
C GLU A 471 39.09 -15.69 -17.04
N ASN A 472 38.18 -14.72 -16.85
CA ASN A 472 37.28 -14.27 -17.93
C ASN A 472 38.01 -13.50 -19.05
N ARG A 473 39.28 -13.14 -18.85
CA ARG A 473 40.16 -12.58 -19.89
C ARG A 473 40.45 -13.56 -21.03
N GLU A 474 40.33 -14.85 -20.79
CA GLU A 474 40.63 -15.88 -21.78
C GLU A 474 39.37 -16.64 -22.21
N PHE A 475 39.24 -16.89 -23.51
CA PHE A 475 38.21 -17.77 -24.05
C PHE A 475 38.50 -19.24 -23.72
N ASN A 476 37.47 -20.04 -23.49
CA ASN A 476 37.65 -21.47 -23.25
C ASN A 476 37.99 -22.25 -24.53
N ASN A 477 38.46 -23.48 -24.35
CA ASN A 477 38.93 -24.33 -25.43
C ASN A 477 37.81 -24.74 -26.39
N LEU A 478 36.57 -24.85 -25.91
CA LEU A 478 35.42 -25.29 -26.70
C LEU A 478 35.00 -24.18 -27.68
N PHE A 479 34.80 -22.96 -27.16
CA PHE A 479 34.53 -21.77 -27.98
C PHE A 479 35.67 -21.48 -28.97
N THR A 480 36.92 -21.53 -28.52
CA THR A 480 38.09 -21.32 -29.38
C THR A 480 38.20 -22.38 -30.49
N THR A 481 37.70 -23.59 -30.27
CA THR A 481 37.65 -24.64 -31.29
C THR A 481 36.55 -24.36 -32.32
N ARG A 482 35.35 -23.95 -31.88
CA ARG A 482 34.25 -23.50 -32.75
C ARG A 482 34.68 -22.37 -33.68
N CYS A 483 35.30 -21.30 -33.16
CA CYS A 483 35.82 -20.22 -34.01
C CYS A 483 36.80 -20.75 -35.07
N LYS A 484 37.74 -21.63 -34.69
CA LYS A 484 38.71 -22.24 -35.64
C LYS A 484 38.08 -23.21 -36.64
N GLN A 485 36.84 -23.64 -36.44
CA GLN A 485 36.06 -24.41 -37.41
C GLN A 485 35.35 -23.44 -38.37
N PHE A 486 34.66 -22.42 -37.82
CA PHE A 486 34.04 -21.33 -38.57
C PHE A 486 35.02 -20.62 -39.53
N ASP A 487 36.20 -20.22 -39.03
CA ASP A 487 37.25 -19.51 -39.79
C ASP A 487 37.83 -20.36 -40.94
N LYS A 488 37.52 -21.67 -41.01
CA LYS A 488 37.94 -22.59 -42.09
C LYS A 488 36.82 -22.91 -43.09
N LEU A 489 35.58 -22.49 -42.84
CA LEU A 489 34.49 -22.72 -43.78
C LEU A 489 34.72 -21.90 -45.05
N THR A 490 34.41 -22.51 -46.21
CA THR A 490 34.52 -21.83 -47.51
C THR A 490 33.37 -20.87 -47.77
N ASP A 491 32.18 -21.22 -47.26
CA ASP A 491 31.04 -20.32 -47.13
C ASP A 491 30.75 -20.19 -45.63
N LYS A 492 30.67 -18.98 -45.11
CA LYS A 492 30.43 -18.74 -43.68
C LYS A 492 28.98 -19.00 -43.29
N SER A 493 28.05 -18.99 -44.25
CA SER A 493 26.62 -19.23 -44.02
C SER A 493 26.27 -20.69 -43.72
N ASP A 494 27.19 -21.64 -44.00
CA ASP A 494 27.09 -23.06 -43.60
C ASP A 494 27.32 -23.30 -42.08
N SER A 495 27.23 -22.26 -41.25
CA SER A 495 27.61 -22.29 -39.83
C SER A 495 26.40 -22.43 -38.90
N ASP A 496 26.25 -23.60 -38.26
CA ASP A 496 25.27 -23.82 -37.19
C ASP A 496 25.65 -23.16 -35.84
N ASP A 497 26.88 -22.63 -35.68
CA ASP A 497 27.41 -22.13 -34.39
C ASP A 497 27.40 -20.60 -34.23
N PHE A 498 27.28 -19.82 -35.32
CA PHE A 498 27.42 -18.35 -35.34
C PHE A 498 26.60 -17.73 -36.48
N PHE A 499 26.01 -16.54 -36.24
CA PHE A 499 25.51 -15.67 -37.31
C PHE A 499 26.67 -14.95 -38.03
N VAL A 500 26.47 -14.67 -39.32
CA VAL A 500 27.47 -14.10 -40.23
C VAL A 500 27.22 -12.61 -40.46
N THR A 501 25.95 -12.21 -40.56
CA THR A 501 25.54 -10.84 -40.88
C THR A 501 24.86 -10.15 -39.69
N TRP A 502 24.87 -8.82 -39.69
CA TRP A 502 24.10 -8.05 -38.70
C TRP A 502 22.61 -8.28 -38.86
N ASP A 503 22.13 -8.43 -40.10
CA ASP A 503 20.71 -8.58 -40.41
C ASP A 503 20.16 -9.90 -39.85
N GLU A 504 20.90 -11.01 -39.94
CA GLU A 504 20.56 -12.28 -39.26
C GLU A 504 20.39 -12.13 -37.74
N LEU A 505 21.31 -11.42 -37.09
CA LEU A 505 21.25 -11.19 -35.64
C LEU A 505 20.13 -10.20 -35.27
N TYR A 506 19.89 -9.18 -36.09
CA TYR A 506 18.84 -8.18 -35.90
C TYR A 506 17.45 -8.83 -35.97
N GLU A 507 17.15 -9.58 -37.04
CA GLU A 507 15.90 -10.33 -37.19
C GLU A 507 15.71 -11.35 -36.06
N THR A 508 16.81 -11.99 -35.62
CA THR A 508 16.78 -12.89 -34.46
C THR A 508 16.45 -12.14 -33.16
N PHE A 509 16.96 -10.92 -32.97
CA PHE A 509 16.60 -10.12 -31.80
C PHE A 509 15.15 -9.62 -31.86
N GLU A 510 14.64 -9.13 -32.99
CA GLU A 510 13.22 -8.72 -33.11
C GLU A 510 12.27 -9.90 -32.83
N PHE A 511 12.65 -11.12 -33.26
CA PHE A 511 11.95 -12.35 -32.90
C PHE A 511 12.01 -12.62 -31.38
N LEU A 512 13.19 -12.57 -30.74
CA LEU A 512 13.36 -12.82 -29.30
C LEU A 512 12.80 -11.71 -28.40
N VAL A 513 12.54 -10.52 -28.95
CA VAL A 513 11.84 -9.42 -28.28
C VAL A 513 10.35 -9.68 -28.14
N THR A 514 9.75 -10.53 -29.00
CA THR A 514 8.30 -10.79 -29.05
C THR A 514 7.91 -12.24 -28.75
N ASN A 515 8.78 -13.21 -29.05
CA ASN A 515 8.52 -14.64 -28.93
C ASN A 515 9.46 -15.30 -27.92
N SER A 516 8.94 -16.16 -27.04
CA SER A 516 9.78 -16.97 -26.14
C SER A 516 10.31 -18.24 -26.81
N ILE A 517 11.57 -18.59 -26.53
CA ILE A 517 12.19 -19.87 -26.90
C ILE A 517 12.49 -20.77 -25.69
N GLU A 518 12.21 -20.30 -24.47
CA GLU A 518 12.51 -21.03 -23.23
C GLU A 518 11.70 -22.34 -23.13
N GLY A 519 12.34 -23.40 -22.63
CA GLY A 519 11.76 -24.74 -22.55
C GLY A 519 11.84 -25.55 -23.85
N ASN A 520 12.15 -24.93 -24.99
CA ASN A 520 12.36 -25.63 -26.26
C ASN A 520 13.85 -25.89 -26.52
N SER A 521 14.34 -27.01 -26.00
CA SER A 521 15.75 -27.45 -26.14
C SER A 521 16.35 -27.38 -27.55
N GLN A 522 15.54 -27.51 -28.61
CA GLN A 522 16.02 -27.34 -29.99
C GLN A 522 16.18 -25.87 -30.38
N ALA A 523 15.28 -24.99 -29.94
CA ALA A 523 15.39 -23.55 -30.17
C ALA A 523 16.48 -22.93 -29.29
N GLU A 524 16.57 -23.30 -28.01
CA GLU A 524 17.64 -22.89 -27.09
C GLU A 524 19.03 -23.23 -27.66
N SER A 525 19.22 -24.46 -28.17
CA SER A 525 20.49 -24.88 -28.75
C SER A 525 20.80 -24.28 -30.12
N ARG A 526 19.81 -23.85 -30.92
CA ARG A 526 20.00 -23.36 -32.31
C ARG A 526 19.87 -21.86 -32.47
N ILE A 527 19.23 -21.19 -31.54
CA ILE A 527 18.99 -19.74 -31.55
C ILE A 527 19.71 -19.13 -30.35
N GLY A 528 19.33 -19.48 -29.12
CA GLY A 528 19.90 -18.91 -27.90
C GLY A 528 21.42 -19.08 -27.79
N GLN A 529 21.93 -20.31 -27.94
CA GLN A 529 23.38 -20.55 -27.91
C GLN A 529 24.12 -19.88 -29.08
N VAL A 530 23.48 -19.72 -30.24
CA VAL A 530 24.08 -19.09 -31.43
C VAL A 530 24.16 -17.57 -31.24
N VAL A 531 23.16 -16.93 -30.62
CA VAL A 531 23.22 -15.53 -30.18
C VAL A 531 24.40 -15.33 -29.23
N ILE A 532 24.51 -16.14 -28.17
CA ILE A 532 25.59 -16.05 -27.16
C ILE A 532 26.97 -16.26 -27.80
N ASN A 533 27.13 -17.29 -28.65
CA ASN A 533 28.36 -17.52 -29.41
C ASN A 533 28.72 -16.33 -30.32
N THR A 534 27.72 -15.72 -30.97
CA THR A 534 27.89 -14.60 -31.90
C THR A 534 28.33 -13.34 -31.17
N ILE A 535 27.74 -13.02 -30.01
CA ILE A 535 28.16 -11.91 -29.13
C ILE A 535 29.60 -12.13 -28.67
N ALA A 536 29.92 -13.31 -28.12
CA ALA A 536 31.27 -13.66 -27.70
C ALA A 536 32.30 -13.55 -28.85
N LYS A 537 31.91 -13.88 -30.09
CA LYS A 537 32.74 -13.74 -31.28
C LYS A 537 32.92 -12.29 -31.70
N ALA A 538 31.88 -11.47 -31.67
CA ALA A 538 31.96 -10.03 -31.95
C ALA A 538 32.94 -9.33 -30.99
N ILE A 539 32.95 -9.73 -29.71
CA ILE A 539 33.92 -9.24 -28.72
C ILE A 539 35.34 -9.71 -29.05
N LYS A 540 35.53 -10.99 -29.37
CA LYS A 540 36.83 -11.55 -29.78
C LYS A 540 37.42 -10.86 -31.01
N ASP A 541 36.59 -10.60 -32.02
CA ASP A 541 37.02 -9.98 -33.27
C ASP A 541 37.33 -8.49 -33.07
N ASN A 542 36.58 -7.80 -32.19
CA ASN A 542 36.86 -6.42 -31.76
C ASN A 542 38.22 -6.30 -31.04
N LEU A 543 38.51 -7.22 -30.11
CA LEU A 543 39.82 -7.31 -29.43
C LEU A 543 40.99 -7.61 -30.39
N ALA A 544 40.72 -8.26 -31.51
CA ALA A 544 41.69 -8.58 -32.55
C ALA A 544 41.76 -7.52 -33.68
N GLU A 545 41.12 -6.35 -33.52
CA GLU A 545 40.97 -5.29 -34.53
C GLU A 545 40.51 -5.82 -35.91
N THR A 546 39.71 -6.89 -35.92
CA THR A 546 39.30 -7.58 -37.15
C THR A 546 37.99 -7.00 -37.67
N GLU A 547 37.95 -6.64 -38.96
CA GLU A 547 36.71 -6.16 -39.61
C GLU A 547 35.61 -7.24 -39.58
N SER A 548 34.60 -7.01 -38.75
CA SER A 548 33.43 -7.88 -38.57
C SER A 548 32.14 -7.10 -38.92
N ALA A 549 31.17 -7.79 -39.52
CA ALA A 549 29.85 -7.21 -39.80
C ALA A 549 29.04 -6.94 -38.52
N ILE A 550 29.28 -7.75 -37.48
CA ILE A 550 28.66 -7.67 -36.15
C ILE A 550 29.71 -7.14 -35.17
N THR A 551 29.38 -6.06 -34.45
CA THR A 551 30.28 -5.44 -33.45
C THR A 551 29.54 -5.21 -32.13
N PRO A 552 30.24 -5.19 -30.98
CA PRO A 552 29.63 -4.90 -29.68
C PRO A 552 28.87 -3.55 -29.67
N SER A 553 29.36 -2.55 -30.39
CA SER A 553 28.72 -1.23 -30.50
C SER A 553 27.34 -1.28 -31.17
N LYS A 554 27.14 -2.15 -32.17
CA LYS A 554 25.81 -2.33 -32.79
C LYS A 554 24.85 -3.05 -31.85
N ILE A 555 25.33 -4.08 -31.13
CA ILE A 555 24.54 -4.83 -30.15
C ILE A 555 24.07 -3.89 -29.03
N TYR A 556 24.98 -3.09 -28.47
CA TYR A 556 24.67 -2.08 -27.46
C TYR A 556 23.64 -1.08 -27.97
N LYS A 557 23.86 -0.43 -29.13
CA LYS A 557 22.93 0.56 -29.69
C LYS A 557 21.53 -0.01 -29.98
N TYR A 558 21.43 -1.30 -30.30
CA TYR A 558 20.16 -1.99 -30.46
C TYR A 558 19.46 -2.21 -29.09
N TRP A 559 20.19 -2.73 -28.09
CA TRP A 559 19.66 -2.97 -26.75
C TRP A 559 19.20 -1.70 -26.03
N THR A 560 19.91 -0.57 -26.22
CA THR A 560 19.54 0.73 -25.65
C THR A 560 18.45 1.47 -26.43
N SER A 561 17.96 0.94 -27.56
CA SER A 561 16.89 1.60 -28.33
C SER A 561 15.51 1.32 -27.71
N SER A 562 14.60 2.29 -27.86
CA SER A 562 13.20 2.14 -27.42
C SER A 562 12.53 0.97 -28.11
N ALA A 563 11.69 0.25 -27.37
CA ALA A 563 10.77 -0.72 -27.94
C ALA A 563 9.63 -0.03 -28.72
N SER A 564 8.97 -0.77 -29.63
CA SER A 564 7.75 -0.29 -30.28
C SER A 564 6.53 -0.57 -29.39
N VAL A 565 5.47 0.24 -29.52
CA VAL A 565 4.24 0.08 -28.73
C VAL A 565 3.59 -1.29 -28.97
N GLU A 566 3.63 -1.79 -30.19
CA GLU A 566 3.15 -3.13 -30.55
C GLU A 566 3.94 -4.24 -29.84
N SER A 567 5.27 -4.08 -29.75
CA SER A 567 6.15 -5.05 -29.09
C SER A 567 5.92 -5.10 -27.57
N ILE A 568 5.61 -3.95 -26.97
CA ILE A 568 5.24 -3.83 -25.56
C ILE A 568 3.89 -4.53 -25.32
N LYS A 569 2.87 -4.24 -26.14
CA LYS A 569 1.55 -4.89 -26.06
C LYS A 569 1.62 -6.41 -26.20
N ILE A 570 2.34 -6.94 -27.20
CA ILE A 570 2.56 -8.40 -27.32
C ILE A 570 3.17 -9.00 -26.04
N THR A 571 4.07 -8.27 -25.39
CA THR A 571 4.71 -8.74 -24.15
C THR A 571 3.77 -8.70 -22.94
N GLN A 572 2.98 -7.63 -22.79
CA GLN A 572 2.01 -7.48 -21.71
C GLN A 572 0.79 -8.38 -21.89
N ASP A 573 0.16 -8.35 -23.06
CA ASP A 573 -1.16 -8.93 -23.33
C ASP A 573 -1.06 -10.40 -23.78
N GLU A 574 -0.22 -10.71 -24.77
CA GLU A 574 -0.14 -12.07 -25.34
C GLU A 574 0.77 -13.01 -24.51
N ASN A 575 1.90 -12.49 -24.02
CA ASN A 575 2.86 -13.26 -23.21
C ASN A 575 2.60 -13.18 -21.68
N ASN A 576 1.60 -12.39 -21.24
CA ASN A 576 1.23 -12.19 -19.84
C ASN A 576 2.43 -11.79 -18.96
N LYS A 577 3.24 -10.83 -19.43
CA LYS A 577 4.40 -10.29 -18.69
C LYS A 577 4.14 -8.85 -18.28
N MET A 578 3.81 -8.65 -17.00
CA MET A 578 3.69 -7.32 -16.44
C MET A 578 5.03 -6.55 -16.54
N ILE A 579 4.99 -5.42 -17.24
CA ILE A 579 6.04 -4.39 -17.29
C ILE A 579 5.37 -3.10 -16.81
N VAL A 580 6.02 -2.36 -15.91
CA VAL A 580 5.52 -1.07 -15.40
C VAL A 580 6.43 0.05 -15.93
N PRO A 581 6.03 0.74 -17.01
CA PRO A 581 6.88 1.66 -17.76
C PRO A 581 6.88 3.06 -17.10
N ILE A 582 7.57 3.21 -15.98
CA ILE A 582 7.87 4.53 -15.40
C ILE A 582 8.90 5.27 -16.26
N PHE A 583 9.84 4.51 -16.82
CA PHE A 583 10.81 4.94 -17.83
C PHE A 583 10.52 4.26 -19.18
N ASN A 584 11.02 4.87 -20.26
CA ASN A 584 10.93 4.35 -21.63
C ASN A 584 11.47 2.91 -21.74
N VAL A 585 10.60 1.98 -22.16
CA VAL A 585 10.91 0.55 -22.26
C VAL A 585 11.92 0.27 -23.37
N THR A 586 13.00 -0.44 -23.05
CA THR A 586 14.07 -0.74 -24.03
C THR A 586 13.87 -2.08 -24.73
N LYS A 587 14.49 -2.27 -25.91
CA LYS A 587 14.48 -3.57 -26.59
C LYS A 587 15.14 -4.68 -25.76
N PHE A 588 16.14 -4.36 -24.92
CA PHE A 588 16.72 -5.35 -24.01
C PHE A 588 15.75 -5.78 -22.90
N GLU A 589 14.90 -4.87 -22.42
CA GLU A 589 13.91 -5.15 -21.38
C GLU A 589 12.86 -6.16 -21.87
N LEU A 590 12.31 -5.96 -23.08
CA LEU A 590 11.41 -6.96 -23.69
C LEU A 590 12.10 -8.31 -23.93
N PHE A 591 13.36 -8.29 -24.37
CA PHE A 591 14.17 -9.51 -24.51
C PHE A 591 14.39 -10.23 -23.16
N LEU A 592 14.58 -9.48 -22.07
CA LEU A 592 14.71 -10.01 -20.70
C LEU A 592 13.39 -10.60 -20.18
N HIS A 593 12.24 -9.99 -20.48
CA HIS A 593 10.93 -10.48 -20.05
C HIS A 593 10.46 -11.72 -20.82
N ASN A 594 10.76 -11.81 -22.12
CA ASN A 594 10.33 -12.92 -22.97
C ASN A 594 11.35 -14.08 -23.05
N ASN A 595 12.64 -13.81 -22.83
CA ASN A 595 13.73 -14.80 -22.94
C ASN A 595 14.82 -14.58 -21.87
N SER A 596 14.39 -14.56 -20.60
CA SER A 596 15.20 -14.27 -19.41
C SER A 596 16.57 -14.95 -19.38
N GLN A 597 16.65 -16.25 -19.67
CA GLN A 597 17.90 -17.01 -19.57
C GLN A 597 18.90 -16.61 -20.67
N VAL A 598 18.41 -16.42 -21.91
CA VAL A 598 19.26 -15.97 -23.03
C VAL A 598 19.72 -14.54 -22.81
N ALA A 599 18.81 -13.64 -22.42
CA ALA A 599 19.09 -12.22 -22.23
C ALA A 599 20.14 -12.00 -21.14
N ARG A 600 19.99 -12.68 -20.00
CA ARG A 600 20.99 -12.63 -18.91
C ARG A 600 22.34 -13.19 -19.34
N ALA A 601 22.37 -14.33 -20.05
CA ALA A 601 23.62 -14.91 -20.54
C ALA A 601 24.29 -14.07 -21.65
N ALA A 602 23.50 -13.37 -22.47
CA ALA A 602 23.98 -12.42 -23.47
C ALA A 602 24.58 -11.16 -22.81
N MET A 603 23.94 -10.64 -21.76
CA MET A 603 24.47 -9.53 -20.95
C MET A 603 25.76 -9.93 -20.23
N ASP A 604 25.81 -11.14 -19.66
CA ASP A 604 27.03 -11.70 -19.04
C ASP A 604 28.21 -11.71 -20.04
N GLU A 605 27.96 -12.06 -21.32
CA GLU A 605 28.97 -12.00 -22.39
C GLU A 605 29.39 -10.55 -22.74
N MET A 606 28.43 -9.62 -22.86
CA MET A 606 28.72 -8.20 -23.15
C MET A 606 29.51 -7.51 -22.03
N LEU A 607 29.27 -7.88 -20.76
CA LEU A 607 30.08 -7.46 -19.61
C LEU A 607 31.54 -7.97 -19.70
N MET A 608 31.86 -8.88 -20.61
CA MET A 608 33.23 -9.34 -20.86
C MET A 608 33.86 -8.70 -22.12
N CYS A 609 33.30 -7.58 -22.59
CA CYS A 609 33.90 -6.69 -23.59
C CYS A 609 34.69 -5.55 -22.93
N GLU A 610 35.92 -5.30 -23.40
CA GLU A 610 36.73 -4.17 -22.93
C GLU A 610 36.09 -2.84 -23.33
N GLY A 611 36.08 -1.86 -22.40
CA GLY A 611 35.48 -0.54 -22.58
C GLY A 611 33.96 -0.45 -22.40
N TYR A 612 33.26 -1.56 -22.14
CA TYR A 612 31.78 -1.58 -22.04
C TYR A 612 31.24 -1.82 -20.62
N ARG A 613 32.08 -2.17 -19.63
CA ARG A 613 31.60 -2.64 -18.32
C ARG A 613 30.85 -1.57 -17.54
N ARG A 614 31.42 -0.37 -17.36
CA ARG A 614 30.71 0.76 -16.74
C ARG A 614 29.48 1.22 -17.54
N LEU A 615 29.55 1.22 -18.87
CA LEU A 615 28.39 1.55 -19.74
C LEU A 615 27.22 0.58 -19.54
N LEU A 616 27.51 -0.72 -19.40
CA LEU A 616 26.50 -1.75 -19.18
C LEU A 616 25.98 -1.77 -17.74
N ILE A 617 26.81 -1.50 -16.74
CA ILE A 617 26.36 -1.29 -15.36
C ILE A 617 25.38 -0.11 -15.32
N TRP A 618 25.76 1.03 -15.89
CA TRP A 618 24.91 2.22 -15.98
C TRP A 618 23.58 1.93 -16.69
N PHE A 619 23.64 1.26 -17.85
CA PHE A 619 22.46 0.85 -18.60
C PHE A 619 21.53 -0.05 -17.76
N VAL A 620 22.08 -1.04 -17.06
CA VAL A 620 21.31 -1.98 -16.24
C VAL A 620 20.69 -1.31 -15.00
N THR A 621 21.28 -0.23 -14.47
CA THR A 621 20.77 0.46 -13.27
C THR A 621 19.88 1.67 -13.56
N HIS A 622 20.07 2.38 -14.67
CA HIS A 622 19.37 3.64 -14.98
C HIS A 622 18.38 3.57 -16.15
N ASN A 623 18.59 2.66 -17.11
CA ASN A 623 17.83 2.64 -18.37
C ASN A 623 16.81 1.49 -18.45
N LEU A 624 16.64 0.70 -17.39
CA LEU A 624 15.67 -0.39 -17.30
C LEU A 624 14.68 -0.10 -16.17
N ASN A 625 13.40 -0.39 -16.37
CA ASN A 625 12.43 -0.35 -15.27
C ASN A 625 12.71 -1.47 -14.26
N ILE A 626 12.36 -1.24 -12.99
CA ILE A 626 12.62 -2.21 -11.94
C ILE A 626 11.60 -3.34 -12.02
N SER A 627 12.11 -4.55 -12.25
CA SER A 627 11.34 -5.78 -12.27
C SER A 627 11.97 -6.85 -11.38
N ILE A 628 11.17 -7.85 -11.02
CA ILE A 628 11.64 -9.04 -10.28
C ILE A 628 12.82 -9.70 -11.02
N LEU A 629 12.78 -9.73 -12.36
CA LEU A 629 13.84 -10.28 -13.21
C LEU A 629 15.14 -9.47 -13.15
N LEU A 630 15.05 -8.15 -13.00
CA LEU A 630 16.20 -7.27 -12.85
C LEU A 630 16.83 -7.41 -11.46
N ILE A 631 16.03 -7.39 -10.39
CA ILE A 631 16.49 -7.56 -9.00
C ILE A 631 17.23 -8.90 -8.83
N ASP A 632 16.66 -10.00 -9.33
CA ASP A 632 17.30 -11.32 -9.31
C ASP A 632 18.59 -11.36 -10.16
N TYR A 633 18.64 -10.67 -11.31
CA TYR A 633 19.87 -10.60 -12.11
C TYR A 633 20.99 -9.84 -11.37
N VAL A 634 20.69 -8.67 -10.79
CA VAL A 634 21.64 -7.87 -10.00
C VAL A 634 22.13 -8.65 -8.77
N TYR A 635 21.23 -9.32 -8.05
CA TYR A 635 21.58 -10.21 -6.94
C TYR A 635 22.56 -11.31 -7.37
N GLN A 636 22.24 -12.07 -8.42
CA GLN A 636 23.10 -13.15 -8.91
C GLN A 636 24.45 -12.64 -9.39
N LEU A 637 24.52 -11.43 -9.92
CA LEU A 637 25.74 -10.80 -10.41
C LEU A 637 26.65 -10.35 -9.25
N LEU A 638 26.08 -9.71 -8.23
CA LEU A 638 26.78 -9.33 -7.00
C LEU A 638 27.25 -10.55 -6.19
N ALA A 639 26.39 -11.55 -6.00
CA ALA A 639 26.72 -12.81 -5.33
C ALA A 639 27.73 -13.69 -6.11
N GLY A 640 28.09 -13.31 -7.33
CA GLY A 640 29.06 -14.04 -8.17
C GLY A 640 28.55 -15.41 -8.63
N LEU A 641 27.24 -15.53 -8.82
CA LEU A 641 26.53 -16.74 -9.23
C LEU A 641 26.35 -16.83 -10.77
N ARG A 642 26.36 -15.68 -11.46
CA ARG A 642 26.30 -15.61 -12.94
C ARG A 642 27.47 -16.36 -13.60
N GLY A 643 27.20 -17.00 -14.73
CA GLY A 643 28.18 -17.82 -15.47
C GLY A 643 28.47 -19.22 -14.90
N THR A 644 27.89 -19.58 -13.74
CA THR A 644 27.99 -20.94 -13.18
C THR A 644 27.18 -21.94 -14.00
N LYS A 645 27.64 -23.20 -14.07
CA LYS A 645 26.99 -24.24 -14.90
C LYS A 645 25.55 -24.57 -14.51
N GLU A 646 25.18 -24.34 -13.25
CA GLU A 646 23.84 -24.59 -12.72
C GLU A 646 22.86 -23.48 -13.15
N ILE A 647 23.30 -22.21 -13.16
CA ILE A 647 22.48 -21.04 -13.47
C ILE A 647 22.55 -20.63 -14.96
N ALA A 648 23.65 -20.94 -15.64
CA ALA A 648 23.80 -20.67 -17.07
C ALA A 648 23.12 -21.72 -17.97
N ALA A 649 22.74 -22.89 -17.42
CA ALA A 649 22.04 -23.93 -18.18
C ALA A 649 20.74 -23.37 -18.81
N PRO A 650 20.43 -23.71 -20.08
CA PRO A 650 21.08 -24.68 -20.95
C PRO A 650 22.34 -24.16 -21.69
N TYR A 651 22.72 -22.89 -21.51
CA TYR A 651 23.75 -22.22 -22.29
C TYR A 651 25.18 -22.42 -21.78
N ALA A 652 26.12 -22.51 -22.71
CA ALA A 652 27.55 -22.62 -22.44
C ALA A 652 28.24 -21.24 -22.48
N PHE A 653 28.74 -20.82 -21.31
CA PHE A 653 29.62 -19.66 -21.13
C PHE A 653 30.88 -19.75 -22.01
N SER A 654 31.31 -18.66 -22.67
CA SER A 654 32.40 -18.72 -23.66
C SER A 654 33.81 -18.55 -23.09
N ARG A 655 33.94 -17.98 -21.89
CA ARG A 655 35.23 -17.72 -21.23
C ARG A 655 35.71 -18.90 -20.38
N LYS A 656 36.94 -18.79 -19.88
CA LYS A 656 37.46 -19.61 -18.77
C LYS A 656 36.93 -19.09 -17.43
N GLY A 657 37.02 -19.96 -16.42
CA GLY A 657 36.32 -19.81 -15.16
C GLY A 657 34.90 -20.36 -15.22
N ASP A 658 34.41 -20.80 -14.06
CA ASP A 658 33.03 -21.26 -13.85
C ASP A 658 32.11 -20.14 -13.32
N LYS A 659 32.50 -18.86 -13.45
CA LYS A 659 31.65 -17.69 -13.13
C LYS A 659 32.11 -16.41 -13.82
N LEU A 660 31.20 -15.45 -13.93
CA LEU A 660 31.51 -14.05 -14.26
C LEU A 660 32.11 -13.35 -13.02
N LEU A 661 33.19 -12.60 -13.25
CA LEU A 661 33.94 -11.90 -12.22
C LEU A 661 33.81 -10.38 -12.40
N LEU A 662 33.34 -9.72 -11.35
CA LEU A 662 33.45 -8.27 -11.15
C LEU A 662 34.62 -7.97 -10.20
N SER A 663 35.20 -6.77 -10.26
CA SER A 663 36.04 -6.23 -9.19
C SER A 663 35.19 -5.51 -8.15
N ASP A 664 35.73 -5.33 -6.95
CA ASP A 664 35.06 -4.72 -5.80
C ASP A 664 34.45 -3.34 -6.13
N ILE A 665 35.16 -2.50 -6.91
CA ILE A 665 34.65 -1.21 -7.44
C ILE A 665 33.43 -1.39 -8.37
N GLU A 666 33.41 -2.44 -9.20
CA GLU A 666 32.31 -2.69 -10.13
C GLU A 666 31.10 -3.27 -9.40
N GLN A 667 31.32 -4.07 -8.35
CA GLN A 667 30.25 -4.52 -7.45
C GLN A 667 29.67 -3.35 -6.65
N SER A 668 30.53 -2.46 -6.14
CA SER A 668 30.10 -1.28 -5.39
C SER A 668 29.35 -0.28 -6.27
N MET A 669 29.85 0.03 -7.47
CA MET A 669 29.16 0.85 -8.45
C MET A 669 27.81 0.23 -8.84
N LEU A 670 27.78 -1.08 -9.15
CA LEU A 670 26.52 -1.76 -9.47
C LEU A 670 25.51 -1.66 -8.32
N LEU A 671 25.94 -1.86 -7.07
CA LEU A 671 25.04 -1.84 -5.92
C LEU A 671 24.59 -0.41 -5.54
N HIS A 672 25.51 0.55 -5.48
CA HIS A 672 25.20 1.95 -5.18
C HIS A 672 24.22 2.54 -6.20
N GLU A 673 24.54 2.45 -7.49
CA GLU A 673 23.68 2.96 -8.56
C GLU A 673 22.33 2.24 -8.60
N PHE A 674 22.29 0.93 -8.33
CA PHE A 674 21.04 0.18 -8.28
C PHE A 674 20.14 0.58 -7.09
N LEU A 675 20.71 0.78 -5.89
CA LEU A 675 19.96 1.21 -4.72
C LEU A 675 19.45 2.65 -4.87
N THR A 676 20.27 3.56 -5.40
CA THR A 676 19.89 4.96 -5.67
C THR A 676 18.72 5.04 -6.66
N ASN A 677 18.80 4.34 -7.79
CA ASN A 677 17.68 4.29 -8.75
C ASN A 677 16.47 3.50 -8.23
N SER A 678 16.68 2.50 -7.36
CA SER A 678 15.58 1.84 -6.65
C SER A 678 14.80 2.81 -5.79
N ASN A 679 15.46 3.76 -5.12
CA ASN A 679 14.77 4.78 -4.35
C ASN A 679 13.97 5.73 -5.27
N VAL A 680 14.55 6.18 -6.38
CA VAL A 680 13.86 7.06 -7.34
C VAL A 680 12.65 6.35 -7.97
N TYR A 681 12.82 5.14 -8.51
CA TYR A 681 11.72 4.39 -9.13
C TYR A 681 10.60 4.07 -8.13
N LEU A 682 10.93 3.72 -6.89
CA LEU A 682 9.93 3.41 -5.87
C LEU A 682 9.29 4.66 -5.26
N SER A 683 9.91 5.84 -5.31
CA SER A 683 9.26 7.10 -4.94
C SER A 683 8.11 7.49 -5.88
N ALA A 684 8.00 6.85 -7.05
CA ALA A 684 6.88 7.01 -7.98
C ALA A 684 5.51 6.59 -7.39
N THR A 685 5.44 5.98 -6.19
CA THR A 685 4.15 5.85 -5.47
C THR A 685 3.51 7.18 -5.13
N ASN A 686 4.31 8.25 -5.01
CA ASN A 686 3.82 9.60 -4.75
C ASN A 686 3.52 10.36 -6.05
N GLY A 687 3.76 9.71 -7.20
CA GLY A 687 3.63 10.24 -8.56
C GLY A 687 4.82 11.12 -8.98
N ILE A 688 5.46 10.78 -10.11
CA ILE A 688 6.55 11.59 -10.70
C ILE A 688 6.01 12.33 -11.92
N GLU A 689 6.19 13.65 -11.97
CA GLU A 689 5.98 14.45 -13.18
C GLU A 689 7.02 14.09 -14.25
N ILE A 690 6.54 13.74 -15.44
CA ILE A 690 7.36 13.55 -16.65
C ILE A 690 7.20 14.77 -17.56
N GLU A 691 8.21 15.08 -18.39
CA GLU A 691 8.18 16.17 -19.37
C GLU A 691 6.86 16.18 -20.16
N GLY A 692 6.08 17.24 -19.99
CA GLY A 692 4.72 17.36 -20.56
C GLY A 692 3.60 17.51 -19.53
N GLY A 693 3.89 17.39 -18.22
CA GLY A 693 2.91 17.62 -17.14
C GLY A 693 2.08 16.39 -16.75
N TYR A 694 2.43 15.20 -17.27
CA TYR A 694 1.79 13.94 -16.90
C TYR A 694 2.47 13.35 -15.67
N GLN A 695 1.69 13.03 -14.63
CA GLN A 695 2.18 12.37 -13.43
C GLN A 695 2.03 10.85 -13.57
N VAL A 696 3.14 10.10 -13.55
CA VAL A 696 3.09 8.62 -13.58
C VAL A 696 3.17 8.08 -12.15
N VAL A 697 2.14 7.34 -11.74
CA VAL A 697 2.00 6.77 -10.40
C VAL A 697 2.26 5.26 -10.42
N LEU A 698 3.23 4.81 -9.63
CA LEU A 698 3.48 3.38 -9.40
C LEU A 698 2.49 2.85 -8.36
N ALA A 699 1.66 1.88 -8.74
CA ALA A 699 0.70 1.26 -7.81
C ALA A 699 1.39 0.71 -6.55
N GLU A 700 0.93 1.14 -5.37
CA GLU A 700 1.61 0.85 -4.10
C GLU A 700 1.74 -0.66 -3.82
N SER A 701 0.78 -1.47 -4.27
CA SER A 701 0.81 -2.93 -4.13
C SER A 701 1.95 -3.58 -4.93
N ILE A 702 2.36 -3.00 -6.06
CA ILE A 702 3.51 -3.45 -6.86
C ILE A 702 4.80 -2.96 -6.19
N ALA A 703 4.84 -1.70 -5.77
CA ALA A 703 5.99 -1.10 -5.10
C ALA A 703 6.33 -1.83 -3.79
N LYS A 704 5.33 -2.19 -2.97
CA LYS A 704 5.47 -3.04 -1.77
C LYS A 704 6.12 -4.38 -2.11
N LYS A 705 5.66 -5.09 -3.15
CA LYS A 705 6.24 -6.37 -3.60
C LYS A 705 7.71 -6.23 -4.03
N LEU A 706 8.04 -5.20 -4.80
CA LEU A 706 9.43 -4.92 -5.21
C LEU A 706 10.31 -4.57 -4.01
N MET A 707 9.81 -3.76 -3.07
CA MET A 707 10.54 -3.39 -1.85
C MET A 707 10.79 -4.59 -0.92
N SER A 708 9.80 -5.46 -0.67
CA SER A 708 10.04 -6.70 0.10
C SER A 708 11.10 -7.58 -0.57
N LEU A 709 11.10 -7.71 -1.90
CA LEU A 709 12.13 -8.45 -2.63
C LEU A 709 13.52 -7.81 -2.53
N LEU A 710 13.62 -6.47 -2.61
CA LEU A 710 14.86 -5.74 -2.36
C LEU A 710 15.36 -5.96 -0.92
N CYS A 711 14.48 -5.93 0.08
CA CYS A 711 14.83 -6.20 1.47
C CYS A 711 15.35 -7.63 1.69
N ILE A 712 14.78 -8.61 0.97
CA ILE A 712 15.28 -9.99 0.93
C ILE A 712 16.66 -10.04 0.27
N MET A 713 16.86 -9.38 -0.87
CA MET A 713 18.16 -9.30 -1.56
C MET A 713 19.23 -8.71 -0.64
N ILE A 714 18.97 -7.53 -0.06
CA ILE A 714 19.92 -6.81 0.82
C ILE A 714 20.26 -7.69 2.04
N ASN A 715 19.29 -8.35 2.66
CA ASN A 715 19.55 -9.29 3.76
C ASN A 715 20.45 -10.47 3.35
N HIS A 716 20.38 -10.94 2.10
CA HIS A 716 21.30 -11.96 1.59
C HIS A 716 22.69 -11.40 1.28
N LEU A 717 22.79 -10.19 0.71
CA LEU A 717 24.08 -9.53 0.48
C LEU A 717 24.84 -9.24 1.79
N ILE A 718 24.12 -8.87 2.87
CA ILE A 718 24.67 -8.76 4.23
C ILE A 718 25.17 -10.13 4.73
N LYS A 719 24.37 -11.21 4.58
CA LYS A 719 24.78 -12.57 4.98
C LYS A 719 26.01 -13.08 4.22
N LEU A 720 26.18 -12.65 2.96
CA LEU A 720 27.34 -12.99 2.12
C LEU A 720 28.57 -12.11 2.42
N GLY A 721 28.44 -11.05 3.22
CA GLY A 721 29.52 -10.12 3.52
C GLY A 721 29.88 -9.18 2.35
N ILE A 722 28.95 -8.93 1.43
CA ILE A 722 29.10 -7.97 0.32
C ILE A 722 28.76 -6.55 0.80
N ILE A 723 27.81 -6.46 1.73
CA ILE A 723 27.48 -5.26 2.51
C ILE A 723 28.03 -5.53 3.92
N ASP A 724 29.02 -4.75 4.38
CA ASP A 724 29.50 -4.82 5.76
C ASP A 724 28.69 -3.82 6.61
N LEU A 725 28.21 -4.27 7.76
CA LEU A 725 27.51 -3.44 8.75
C LEU A 725 28.29 -3.37 10.07
N SER A 726 29.48 -3.94 10.16
CA SER A 726 30.33 -3.89 11.36
C SER A 726 31.03 -2.53 11.52
N GLU A 727 31.20 -2.05 12.75
CA GLU A 727 31.91 -0.77 12.99
C GLU A 727 33.43 -0.98 13.02
N LYS A 728 34.09 -1.01 11.85
CA LYS A 728 35.56 -0.87 11.77
C LYS A 728 35.97 0.58 11.54
N LYS A 729 35.85 1.41 12.59
CA LYS A 729 36.14 2.86 12.58
C LYS A 729 37.62 3.27 12.32
N ASP A 730 38.48 2.34 11.90
CA ASP A 730 39.94 2.52 11.78
C ASP A 730 40.47 2.48 10.33
N GLU A 731 39.64 2.28 9.31
CA GLU A 731 40.05 2.28 7.89
C GLU A 731 39.21 3.32 7.10
N GLU A 732 39.88 4.29 6.46
CA GLU A 732 39.24 5.43 5.74
C GLU A 732 38.60 5.04 4.39
N ASP A 733 38.39 3.75 4.12
CA ASP A 733 38.06 3.18 2.80
C ASP A 733 37.10 1.97 2.90
N ASP A 734 35.98 2.12 3.59
CA ASP A 734 34.95 1.08 3.63
C ASP A 734 33.99 1.18 2.42
N ILE A 735 34.46 0.69 1.27
CA ILE A 735 33.66 0.55 0.02
C ILE A 735 32.47 -0.43 0.18
N HIS A 736 32.32 -1.07 1.35
CA HIS A 736 31.24 -1.98 1.67
C HIS A 736 30.21 -1.40 2.68
N ASP A 737 30.40 -0.16 3.15
CA ASP A 737 29.40 0.55 3.96
C ASP A 737 28.35 1.22 3.08
N TYR A 738 27.14 0.65 3.06
CA TYR A 738 25.96 1.18 2.37
C TYR A 738 24.90 1.70 3.36
N ARG A 739 25.27 2.00 4.61
CA ARG A 739 24.30 2.38 5.66
C ARG A 739 23.45 3.58 5.28
N ASN A 740 24.03 4.58 4.61
CA ASN A 740 23.33 5.81 4.24
C ASN A 740 22.32 5.55 3.12
N GLU A 741 22.75 4.89 2.04
CA GLU A 741 21.92 4.52 0.89
C GLU A 741 20.77 3.60 1.30
N LEU A 742 21.04 2.64 2.18
CA LEU A 742 20.01 1.76 2.73
C LEU A 742 19.07 2.50 3.68
N GLN A 743 19.54 3.45 4.49
CA GLN A 743 18.64 4.28 5.31
C GLN A 743 17.72 5.14 4.43
N VAL A 744 18.26 5.79 3.39
CA VAL A 744 17.49 6.62 2.45
C VAL A 744 16.49 5.77 1.65
N LEU A 745 16.88 4.60 1.16
CA LEU A 745 15.98 3.69 0.45
C LEU A 745 14.85 3.17 1.35
N LEU A 746 15.13 2.87 2.62
CA LEU A 746 14.18 2.18 3.50
C LEU A 746 13.29 3.14 4.30
N ILE A 747 13.69 4.39 4.56
CA ILE A 747 12.96 5.30 5.46
C ILE A 747 11.50 5.53 5.04
N ASN A 748 11.27 5.71 3.74
CA ASN A 748 9.93 5.89 3.15
C ASN A 748 9.05 4.62 3.21
N TRP A 749 9.64 3.48 3.61
CA TRP A 749 9.03 2.15 3.57
C TRP A 749 8.87 1.50 4.95
N ILE A 750 9.44 2.07 6.03
CA ILE A 750 9.34 1.58 7.41
C ILE A 750 7.86 1.40 7.84
N GLY A 751 7.00 2.35 7.49
CA GLY A 751 5.56 2.29 7.76
C GLY A 751 4.82 1.27 6.87
N LYS A 752 5.28 1.09 5.62
CA LYS A 752 4.54 0.39 4.56
C LYS A 752 4.91 -1.09 4.36
N VAL A 753 6.13 -1.51 4.71
CA VAL A 753 6.69 -2.84 4.41
C VAL A 753 7.42 -3.41 5.64
N PRO A 754 6.99 -4.55 6.21
CA PRO A 754 7.60 -5.13 7.41
C PRO A 754 9.09 -5.49 7.25
N GLU A 755 9.50 -6.01 6.08
CA GLU A 755 10.90 -6.36 5.84
C GLU A 755 11.81 -5.12 5.78
N ALA A 756 11.27 -4.00 5.28
CA ALA A 756 11.99 -2.73 5.22
C ALA A 756 12.19 -2.15 6.63
N ARG A 757 11.15 -2.22 7.47
CA ARG A 757 11.20 -1.87 8.90
C ARG A 757 12.28 -2.68 9.63
N GLN A 758 12.22 -4.00 9.55
CA GLN A 758 13.19 -4.89 10.20
C GLN A 758 14.63 -4.62 9.75
N LEU A 759 14.83 -4.41 8.44
CA LEU A 759 16.14 -4.14 7.86
C LEU A 759 16.68 -2.76 8.28
N PHE A 760 15.85 -1.72 8.27
CA PHE A 760 16.22 -0.37 8.72
C PHE A 760 16.65 -0.38 10.19
N PHE A 761 15.87 -1.01 11.07
CA PHE A 761 16.24 -1.11 12.49
C PHE A 761 17.46 -1.98 12.72
N LYS A 762 17.64 -3.08 11.98
CA LYS A 762 18.88 -3.86 12.01
C LYS A 762 20.09 -2.99 11.65
N ILE A 763 19.99 -2.14 10.63
CA ILE A 763 21.05 -1.20 10.23
C ILE A 763 21.30 -0.13 11.31
N LYS A 764 20.25 0.48 11.88
CA LYS A 764 20.32 1.48 12.96
C LYS A 764 20.90 0.88 14.26
N ASN A 765 20.51 -0.34 14.61
CA ASN A 765 20.86 -1.03 15.85
C ASN A 765 22.24 -1.70 15.81
N THR A 766 22.78 -2.03 14.63
CA THR A 766 24.16 -2.56 14.54
C THR A 766 25.21 -1.55 15.05
N GLY A 767 24.88 -0.25 15.09
CA GLY A 767 25.68 0.78 15.77
C GLY A 767 25.51 0.87 17.30
N GLN A 768 24.61 0.08 17.91
CA GLN A 768 24.32 0.06 19.36
C GLN A 768 24.49 -1.34 20.00
N ASP A 769 24.38 -2.43 19.23
CA ASP A 769 24.21 -3.80 19.74
C ASP A 769 25.46 -4.52 20.28
N GLU A 770 26.68 -4.02 20.06
CA GLU A 770 27.86 -4.58 20.76
C GLU A 770 27.86 -4.29 22.28
N LEU A 771 26.93 -3.47 22.77
CA LEU A 771 26.77 -3.11 24.19
C LEU A 771 25.45 -3.57 24.82
N LYS A 772 25.07 -4.87 24.70
CA LYS A 772 24.23 -5.58 25.71
C LYS A 772 24.09 -7.10 25.43
N LYS A 773 25.01 -7.92 25.95
CA LYS A 773 24.70 -9.30 26.39
C LYS A 773 25.12 -9.51 27.85
N THR A 774 24.44 -8.82 28.75
CA THR A 774 24.49 -9.08 30.20
C THR A 774 23.10 -9.37 30.73
N LYS A 775 22.94 -10.57 31.29
CA LYS A 775 21.76 -11.07 31.99
C LYS A 775 21.42 -10.21 33.20
N ASP A 776 20.13 -10.20 33.56
CA ASP A 776 19.60 -10.06 34.92
C ASP A 776 20.44 -9.24 35.92
N GLU A 777 20.41 -7.91 35.79
CA GLU A 777 20.68 -7.03 36.91
C GLU A 777 19.47 -6.11 37.14
N ASN A 778 18.98 -6.09 38.38
CA ASN A 778 17.90 -5.20 38.82
C ASN A 778 18.14 -3.77 38.33
N THR A 779 17.28 -3.27 37.44
CA THR A 779 17.33 -1.90 36.97
C THR A 779 17.09 -0.94 38.15
N GLY A 780 18.06 -0.05 38.41
CA GLY A 780 17.96 0.98 39.44
C GLY A 780 17.02 2.14 39.09
N VAL A 781 15.99 1.87 38.28
CA VAL A 781 14.95 2.82 37.86
C VAL A 781 13.86 2.81 38.93
N THR A 782 13.52 3.98 39.47
CA THR A 782 12.40 4.12 40.41
C THR A 782 11.14 4.52 39.65
N LYS A 783 9.95 4.10 40.12
CA LYS A 783 8.67 4.58 39.57
C LYS A 783 8.56 6.11 39.65
N GLU A 784 9.23 6.74 40.61
CA GLU A 784 9.37 8.20 40.71
C GLU A 784 10.10 8.79 39.48
N SER A 785 11.21 8.18 39.03
CA SER A 785 11.93 8.63 37.83
C SER A 785 11.19 8.37 36.51
N GLU A 786 10.31 7.36 36.47
CA GLU A 786 9.39 7.12 35.34
C GLU A 786 8.32 8.23 35.28
N LEU A 787 7.68 8.54 36.42
CA LEU A 787 6.68 9.60 36.54
C LEU A 787 7.25 10.98 36.17
N GLU A 788 8.43 11.32 36.67
CA GLU A 788 9.12 12.57 36.33
C GLU A 788 9.44 12.67 34.83
N LEU A 789 9.86 11.58 34.20
CA LEU A 789 10.17 11.57 32.76
C LEU A 789 8.90 11.78 31.92
N PHE A 790 7.85 11.00 32.15
CA PHE A 790 6.64 11.08 31.35
C PHE A 790 5.89 12.40 31.55
N HIS A 791 5.83 12.96 32.77
CA HIS A 791 5.32 14.33 32.97
C HIS A 791 6.16 15.39 32.22
N SER A 792 7.48 15.20 32.12
CA SER A 792 8.32 16.14 31.35
C SER A 792 8.06 16.10 29.84
N PHE A 793 7.44 15.03 29.33
CA PHE A 793 7.10 14.85 27.91
C PHE A 793 5.69 15.34 27.55
N GLU A 794 4.79 15.56 28.53
CA GLU A 794 3.42 16.03 28.26
C GLU A 794 3.38 17.30 27.40
N SER A 795 4.25 18.27 27.73
CA SER A 795 4.33 19.58 27.06
C SER A 795 5.27 19.63 25.85
N LYS A 796 5.79 18.51 25.37
CA LYS A 796 6.75 18.45 24.25
C LYS A 796 6.12 17.93 22.96
N SER A 797 6.78 18.21 21.83
CA SER A 797 6.44 17.63 20.53
C SER A 797 7.03 16.23 20.33
N VAL A 798 6.53 15.49 19.34
CA VAL A 798 7.03 14.15 18.98
C VAL A 798 8.51 14.20 18.59
N LEU A 799 8.90 15.24 17.83
CA LEU A 799 10.28 15.47 17.42
C LEU A 799 11.18 15.74 18.62
N GLU A 800 10.80 16.67 19.52
CA GLU A 800 11.59 16.98 20.73
C GLU A 800 11.79 15.75 21.64
N ILE A 801 10.76 14.93 21.82
CA ILE A 801 10.82 13.70 22.60
C ILE A 801 11.77 12.69 21.95
N THR A 802 11.63 12.46 20.64
CA THR A 802 12.49 11.54 19.89
C THR A 802 13.96 11.94 19.99
N ASP A 803 14.23 13.24 19.80
CA ASP A 803 15.56 13.84 19.82
C ASP A 803 16.21 13.76 21.22
N GLU A 804 15.44 13.94 22.30
CA GLU A 804 15.91 13.74 23.68
C GLU A 804 16.11 12.26 24.05
N VAL A 805 15.24 11.36 23.60
CA VAL A 805 15.36 9.91 23.84
C VAL A 805 16.59 9.35 23.13
N ASP A 806 16.84 9.73 21.87
CA ASP A 806 18.04 9.29 21.13
C ASP A 806 19.35 9.86 21.73
N LYS A 807 19.32 11.08 22.30
CA LYS A 807 20.50 11.69 22.96
C LYS A 807 20.74 11.19 24.39
N ASN A 808 19.72 10.67 25.09
CA ASN A 808 19.80 10.31 26.50
C ASN A 808 19.57 8.82 26.79
N ALA A 809 20.68 8.08 26.93
CA ALA A 809 20.68 6.66 27.29
C ALA A 809 20.05 6.33 28.65
N GLN A 810 19.83 7.31 29.55
CA GLN A 810 19.04 7.10 30.77
C GLN A 810 17.54 7.06 30.45
N TYR A 811 17.05 7.94 29.57
CA TYR A 811 15.64 7.94 29.17
C TYR A 811 15.26 6.65 28.44
N LYS A 812 16.12 6.15 27.53
CA LYS A 812 15.94 4.83 26.91
C LYS A 812 15.79 3.72 27.95
N LYS A 813 16.64 3.66 28.97
CA LYS A 813 16.53 2.65 30.05
C LYS A 813 15.23 2.76 30.86
N VAL A 814 14.71 3.97 31.06
CA VAL A 814 13.42 4.18 31.75
C VAL A 814 12.26 3.68 30.89
N ILE A 815 12.30 3.95 29.58
CA ILE A 815 11.30 3.47 28.60
C ILE A 815 11.39 1.94 28.43
N GLU A 816 12.59 1.37 28.25
CA GLU A 816 12.86 -0.08 28.23
C GLU A 816 12.27 -0.78 29.48
N SER A 817 12.49 -0.19 30.68
CA SER A 817 11.98 -0.69 31.96
C SER A 817 10.46 -0.68 32.05
N PHE A 818 9.82 0.41 31.59
CA PHE A 818 8.36 0.52 31.57
C PHE A 818 7.74 -0.46 30.56
N ALA A 819 8.27 -0.51 29.33
CA ALA A 819 7.81 -1.40 28.27
C ALA A 819 7.87 -2.87 28.71
N GLY A 820 9.00 -3.31 29.27
CA GLY A 820 9.17 -4.69 29.76
C GLY A 820 8.26 -5.07 30.93
N ARG A 821 7.75 -4.11 31.71
CA ARG A 821 6.69 -4.38 32.70
C ARG A 821 5.32 -4.50 32.07
N ILE A 822 4.95 -3.62 31.14
CA ILE A 822 3.69 -3.71 30.39
C ILE A 822 3.63 -5.04 29.62
N GLU A 823 4.74 -5.48 29.03
CA GLU A 823 4.92 -6.81 28.40
C GLU A 823 4.59 -7.95 29.38
N GLN A 824 5.27 -8.00 30.54
CA GLN A 824 5.03 -9.02 31.56
C GLN A 824 3.60 -9.00 32.12
N HIS A 825 3.01 -7.81 32.25
CA HIS A 825 1.64 -7.63 32.73
C HIS A 825 0.62 -8.15 31.72
N LEU A 826 0.75 -7.78 30.44
CA LEU A 826 -0.11 -8.29 29.36
C LEU A 826 0.05 -9.81 29.19
N GLU A 827 1.27 -10.34 29.21
CA GLU A 827 1.53 -11.78 29.22
C GLU A 827 0.74 -12.53 30.30
N VAL A 828 0.70 -11.98 31.51
CA VAL A 828 0.03 -12.58 32.67
C VAL A 828 -1.49 -12.49 32.57
N VAL A 829 -2.05 -11.40 32.03
CA VAL A 829 -3.51 -11.25 31.91
C VAL A 829 -4.05 -12.02 30.71
N LEU A 830 -3.35 -12.04 29.58
CA LEU A 830 -3.73 -12.82 28.40
C LEU A 830 -3.58 -14.33 28.66
N ASN A 831 -2.52 -14.77 29.33
CA ASN A 831 -2.28 -16.19 29.61
C ASN A 831 -2.95 -16.66 30.91
N SER A 832 -4.19 -17.14 30.80
CA SER A 832 -5.04 -17.57 31.91
C SER A 832 -4.47 -18.69 32.82
N ASN A 833 -3.33 -19.29 32.45
CA ASN A 833 -2.65 -20.34 33.22
C ASN A 833 -1.51 -19.80 34.12
N LYS A 834 -1.08 -18.54 33.98
CA LYS A 834 -0.09 -17.91 34.88
C LYS A 834 -0.80 -17.32 36.11
N VAL A 835 -0.38 -17.71 37.31
CA VAL A 835 -0.88 -17.10 38.56
C VAL A 835 -0.20 -15.73 38.71
N ALA A 836 -0.96 -14.65 38.48
CA ALA A 836 -0.49 -13.27 38.66
C ALA A 836 0.03 -13.04 40.09
N MET A 837 1.33 -12.78 40.23
CA MET A 837 1.94 -12.59 41.55
C MET A 837 1.76 -11.17 42.14
N ASN A 838 1.32 -10.18 41.34
CA ASN A 838 1.06 -8.82 41.84
C ASN A 838 -0.05 -8.07 41.07
N LEU A 839 -1.32 -8.45 41.30
CA LEU A 839 -2.49 -7.84 40.63
C LEU A 839 -2.62 -6.31 40.83
N ASN A 840 -2.13 -5.77 41.96
CA ASN A 840 -2.18 -4.33 42.21
C ASN A 840 -1.23 -3.58 41.28
N GLU A 841 -0.01 -4.10 41.08
CA GLU A 841 0.99 -3.49 40.21
C GLU A 841 0.60 -3.53 38.73
N ILE A 842 -0.04 -4.62 38.29
CA ILE A 842 -0.66 -4.71 36.95
C ILE A 842 -1.71 -3.60 36.76
N ASN A 843 -2.62 -3.44 37.73
CA ASN A 843 -3.68 -2.43 37.68
C ASN A 843 -3.13 -1.00 37.72
N ASP A 844 -2.11 -0.74 38.56
CA ASP A 844 -1.49 0.58 38.68
C ASP A 844 -0.73 0.97 37.39
N ASP A 845 0.03 0.06 36.79
CA ASP A 845 0.78 0.32 35.55
C ASP A 845 -0.15 0.39 34.32
N PHE A 846 -1.22 -0.40 34.23
CA PHE A 846 -2.24 -0.27 33.18
C PHE A 846 -3.04 1.04 33.30
N ARG A 847 -3.41 1.46 34.52
CA ARG A 847 -4.00 2.78 34.75
C ARG A 847 -3.05 3.90 34.38
N PHE A 848 -1.77 3.76 34.69
CA PHE A 848 -0.75 4.71 34.29
C PHE A 848 -0.67 4.84 32.77
N PHE A 849 -0.62 3.70 32.05
CA PHE A 849 -0.62 3.64 30.59
C PHE A 849 -1.84 4.34 29.99
N LEU A 850 -3.05 3.99 30.42
CA LEU A 850 -4.29 4.57 29.90
C LEU A 850 -4.44 6.06 30.23
N ASN A 851 -4.05 6.49 31.44
CA ASN A 851 -4.16 7.90 31.84
C ASN A 851 -3.19 8.83 31.07
N HIS A 852 -2.01 8.35 30.71
CA HIS A 852 -0.99 9.13 30.00
C HIS A 852 -0.91 8.76 28.51
N PHE A 853 -1.92 8.06 27.98
CA PHE A 853 -1.93 7.49 26.63
C PHE A 853 -1.48 8.49 25.56
N ASN A 854 -2.07 9.69 25.55
CA ASN A 854 -1.73 10.77 24.61
C ASN A 854 -0.24 11.13 24.62
N THR A 855 0.39 11.16 25.81
CA THR A 855 1.83 11.41 25.97
C THR A 855 2.66 10.22 25.52
N LEU A 856 2.22 9.00 25.83
CA LEU A 856 2.91 7.77 25.41
C LEU A 856 2.88 7.59 23.88
N CYS A 857 1.81 7.98 23.21
CA CYS A 857 1.71 8.02 21.75
C CYS A 857 2.62 9.06 21.07
N LYS A 858 3.24 9.99 21.82
CA LYS A 858 4.30 10.86 21.29
C LYS A 858 5.70 10.21 21.40
N ILE A 859 5.82 9.02 21.99
CA ILE A 859 7.09 8.32 22.24
C ILE A 859 7.23 7.17 21.24
N GLU A 860 7.72 7.49 20.04
CA GLU A 860 7.92 6.53 18.94
C GLU A 860 8.63 5.24 19.41
N TYR A 861 9.73 5.40 20.14
CA TYR A 861 10.53 4.28 20.68
C TYR A 861 9.75 3.36 21.65
N LEU A 862 8.72 3.86 22.35
CA LEU A 862 7.86 3.02 23.19
C LEU A 862 6.82 2.27 22.34
N ALA A 863 6.29 2.89 21.29
CA ALA A 863 5.39 2.28 20.34
C ALA A 863 6.07 1.13 19.59
N GLU A 864 7.30 1.34 19.10
CA GLU A 864 8.17 0.32 18.52
C GLU A 864 8.36 -0.88 19.46
N LEU A 865 8.88 -0.64 20.67
CA LEU A 865 9.23 -1.69 21.63
C LEU A 865 8.02 -2.55 22.04
N LEU A 866 6.86 -1.96 22.26
CA LEU A 866 5.65 -2.71 22.63
C LEU A 866 5.03 -3.42 21.43
N PHE A 867 5.01 -2.79 20.25
CA PHE A 867 4.39 -3.40 19.08
C PHE A 867 5.20 -4.59 18.56
N GLU A 868 6.53 -4.52 18.52
CA GLU A 868 7.41 -5.64 18.12
C GLU A 868 7.13 -6.92 18.96
N LYS A 869 6.81 -6.77 20.26
CA LYS A 869 6.52 -7.90 21.14
C LYS A 869 5.12 -8.48 20.97
N PHE A 870 4.14 -7.65 20.65
CA PHE A 870 2.73 -8.07 20.58
C PHE A 870 2.20 -8.28 19.15
N GLU A 871 2.89 -7.83 18.10
CA GLU A 871 2.53 -8.06 16.70
C GLU A 871 2.26 -9.55 16.37
N PRO A 872 3.08 -10.53 16.81
CA PRO A 872 2.76 -11.96 16.61
C PRO A 872 1.47 -12.37 17.34
N VAL A 873 1.28 -11.91 18.58
CA VAL A 873 0.10 -12.24 19.41
C VAL A 873 -1.18 -11.65 18.82
N ILE A 874 -1.09 -10.44 18.26
CA ILE A 874 -2.16 -9.72 17.59
C ILE A 874 -2.54 -10.45 16.30
N SER A 875 -1.56 -10.80 15.46
CA SER A 875 -1.79 -11.45 14.16
C SER A 875 -2.21 -12.93 14.25
N SER A 876 -1.60 -13.75 15.10
CA SER A 876 -1.94 -15.18 15.25
C SER A 876 -3.06 -15.44 16.27
N GLY A 877 -3.26 -14.52 17.22
CA GLY A 877 -4.08 -14.73 18.41
C GLY A 877 -3.47 -15.64 19.47
N SER A 878 -2.22 -16.07 19.31
CA SER A 878 -1.59 -17.08 20.15
C SER A 878 -0.50 -16.49 21.03
N ILE A 879 -0.71 -16.60 22.34
CA ILE A 879 0.26 -16.14 23.36
C ILE A 879 1.50 -17.07 23.43
N THR A 880 1.54 -18.17 22.66
CA THR A 880 2.69 -19.09 22.64
C THR A 880 3.87 -18.63 21.79
N GLU A 881 3.71 -17.57 20.99
CA GLU A 881 4.78 -17.01 20.15
C GLU A 881 5.62 -15.95 20.87
N LEU A 882 5.12 -15.37 21.97
CA LEU A 882 5.91 -14.58 22.92
C LEU A 882 7.06 -15.43 23.50
N GLY A 883 8.26 -15.28 22.92
CA GLY A 883 9.50 -15.86 23.42
C GLY A 883 10.11 -17.01 22.59
N ASN A 884 9.55 -17.36 21.42
CA ASN A 884 10.30 -18.15 20.45
C ASN A 884 11.12 -17.21 19.56
N GLU A 885 12.41 -17.47 19.39
CA GLU A 885 13.14 -16.95 18.22
C GLU A 885 12.43 -17.49 16.97
N GLN A 886 11.87 -16.61 16.15
CA GLN A 886 11.26 -17.02 14.88
C GLN A 886 12.35 -17.63 13.98
N GLY A 887 12.36 -18.97 13.92
CA GLY A 887 12.70 -19.64 12.67
C GLY A 887 11.70 -19.18 11.61
N PRO A 888 12.07 -19.18 10.32
CA PRO A 888 11.21 -18.65 9.27
C PRO A 888 9.85 -19.35 9.30
N GLU A 889 8.79 -18.60 9.60
CA GLU A 889 7.44 -19.14 9.62
C GLU A 889 6.98 -19.45 8.20
N GLU A 890 6.48 -20.67 8.00
CA GLU A 890 5.74 -21.06 6.81
C GLU A 890 4.38 -20.33 6.84
N PHE A 891 4.33 -19.11 6.32
CA PHE A 891 3.07 -18.42 6.08
C PHE A 891 2.27 -19.13 4.97
N PHE A 892 0.95 -19.06 5.13
CA PHE A 892 -0.13 -19.51 4.25
C PHE A 892 0.22 -19.75 2.77
N ASP A 893 -0.33 -20.84 2.21
CA ASP A 893 -0.16 -21.33 0.83
C ASP A 893 -0.08 -20.22 -0.25
N ALA A 894 1.14 -19.72 -0.48
CA ALA A 894 1.53 -19.20 -1.77
C ALA A 894 1.74 -20.39 -2.73
N GLU A 895 1.40 -20.23 -4.01
CA GLU A 895 1.51 -21.28 -5.05
C GLU A 895 2.99 -21.68 -5.39
N PHE A 896 3.94 -21.28 -4.55
CA PHE A 896 5.38 -21.50 -4.65
C PHE A 896 5.96 -21.90 -3.29
N ASN A 897 5.85 -23.19 -2.96
CA ASN A 897 6.41 -23.73 -1.72
C ASN A 897 7.96 -23.84 -1.76
N THR A 898 8.55 -24.21 -0.63
CA THR A 898 10.01 -24.40 -0.50
C THR A 898 10.57 -25.51 -1.40
N ASP A 899 9.77 -26.50 -1.82
CA ASP A 899 10.19 -27.55 -2.76
C ASP A 899 10.35 -27.03 -4.20
N PHE A 900 9.56 -26.01 -4.59
CA PHE A 900 9.72 -25.32 -5.87
C PHE A 900 11.04 -24.54 -5.91
N LEU A 901 11.36 -23.80 -4.85
CA LEU A 901 12.61 -23.03 -4.73
C LEU A 901 13.86 -23.90 -4.64
N ASN A 902 13.73 -25.16 -4.20
CA ASN A 902 14.80 -26.16 -4.22
C ASN A 902 14.91 -26.94 -5.54
N GLY A 903 14.02 -26.69 -6.52
CA GLY A 903 14.07 -27.31 -7.84
C GLY A 903 13.54 -28.75 -7.91
N GLU A 904 12.77 -29.22 -6.92
CA GLU A 904 12.21 -30.59 -6.89
C GLU A 904 10.71 -30.64 -7.25
N GLY A 905 10.05 -29.49 -7.43
CA GLY A 905 8.62 -29.39 -7.80
C GLY A 905 8.31 -29.70 -9.27
N HIS A 906 7.49 -30.73 -9.52
CA HIS A 906 6.82 -30.93 -10.81
C HIS A 906 5.47 -30.22 -10.85
N PHE A 907 5.24 -29.34 -11.83
CA PHE A 907 3.91 -28.82 -12.14
C PHE A 907 2.93 -29.96 -12.45
N GLN A 908 1.75 -29.95 -11.82
CA GLN A 908 0.61 -30.74 -12.28
C GLN A 908 -0.15 -29.97 -13.35
N GLU A 909 -0.13 -30.47 -14.58
CA GLU A 909 -1.00 -29.97 -15.65
C GLU A 909 -2.46 -30.17 -15.25
N LYS A 910 -3.23 -29.08 -15.15
CA LYS A 910 -4.69 -29.12 -15.01
C LYS A 910 -5.30 -29.50 -16.38
N GLU A 911 -5.56 -30.78 -16.60
CA GLU A 911 -6.34 -31.21 -17.78
C GLU A 911 -7.78 -30.68 -17.72
N GLU A 912 -8.27 -30.14 -18.84
CA GLU A 912 -9.64 -29.65 -19.00
C GLU A 912 -10.67 -30.81 -19.01
N GLU A 913 -11.31 -31.11 -17.87
CA GLU A 913 -12.43 -32.07 -17.85
C GLU A 913 -13.72 -31.50 -18.48
N THR A 914 -13.85 -31.70 -19.78
CA THR A 914 -15.11 -31.49 -20.52
C THR A 914 -16.24 -32.40 -20.03
N LYS A 915 -17.33 -31.81 -19.56
CA LYS A 915 -18.55 -32.51 -19.08
C LYS A 915 -19.14 -33.46 -20.14
N LYS A 916 -18.99 -34.79 -19.98
CA LYS A 916 -19.95 -35.79 -20.50
C LYS A 916 -20.25 -36.94 -19.55
N THR A 917 -21.55 -37.23 -19.45
CA THR A 917 -22.19 -38.25 -18.60
C THR A 917 -21.94 -39.69 -19.09
N ASN A 918 -21.59 -40.61 -18.18
CA ASN A 918 -22.54 -41.62 -17.68
C ASN A 918 -21.93 -42.69 -16.75
N GLN A 919 -22.68 -43.01 -15.69
CA GLN A 919 -22.93 -44.35 -15.12
C GLN A 919 -21.86 -45.45 -15.31
N GLN A 920 -21.06 -45.73 -14.26
CA GLN A 920 -20.96 -47.07 -13.62
C GLN A 920 -19.84 -47.14 -12.58
N LYS A 921 -20.21 -47.26 -11.28
CA LYS A 921 -19.66 -48.19 -10.25
C LYS A 921 -19.93 -47.69 -8.84
N GLN A 922 -21.18 -47.81 -8.41
CA GLN A 922 -21.41 -48.19 -7.01
C GLN A 922 -20.81 -49.60 -6.77
N GLN A 923 -20.29 -49.82 -5.57
CA GLN A 923 -19.72 -51.06 -5.00
C GLN A 923 -18.18 -51.14 -4.94
N SER A 924 -17.59 -50.47 -3.95
CA SER A 924 -16.92 -51.17 -2.83
C SER A 924 -16.24 -50.18 -1.86
N GLN A 925 -16.79 -50.03 -0.66
CA GLN A 925 -16.07 -49.96 0.64
C GLN A 925 -17.03 -49.54 1.76
N ALA A 926 -17.90 -50.47 2.16
CA ALA A 926 -18.64 -50.39 3.40
C ALA A 926 -18.49 -51.71 4.18
N ASN A 927 -18.09 -51.58 5.46
CA ASN A 927 -17.83 -52.61 6.48
C ASN A 927 -16.39 -53.10 6.66
N THR A 928 -15.80 -52.80 7.83
CA THR A 928 -15.61 -53.82 8.89
C THR A 928 -15.13 -53.24 10.24
N LYS A 929 -16.06 -52.94 11.16
CA LYS A 929 -15.78 -52.88 12.61
C LYS A 929 -16.97 -53.41 13.44
N LYS A 930 -16.96 -54.72 13.78
CA LYS A 930 -17.19 -55.24 15.16
C LYS A 930 -17.24 -56.79 15.28
N LYS A 931 -16.38 -57.29 16.18
CA LYS A 931 -16.60 -58.38 17.16
C LYS A 931 -16.85 -59.84 16.70
N SER A 932 -15.75 -60.61 16.78
CA SER A 932 -15.48 -61.59 17.87
C SER A 932 -15.54 -63.11 17.63
N LYS A 933 -14.41 -63.74 18.03
CA LYS A 933 -14.22 -65.05 18.70
C LYS A 933 -14.66 -66.38 18.03
N LYS A 934 -13.63 -67.25 17.96
CA LYS A 934 -13.57 -68.71 18.21
C LYS A 934 -13.66 -69.72 17.03
N LYS A 935 -12.47 -70.26 16.80
CA LYS A 935 -12.10 -71.70 16.83
C LYS A 935 -12.25 -72.58 15.57
N LYS A 936 -11.07 -73.13 15.25
CA LYS A 936 -10.75 -74.54 14.90
C LYS A 936 -10.86 -75.00 13.44
N LYS A 937 -9.66 -75.07 12.87
CA LYS A 937 -8.99 -76.28 12.34
C LYS A 937 -9.51 -76.92 11.04
N SER A 938 -8.54 -77.00 10.11
CA SER A 938 -8.29 -78.11 9.20
C SER A 938 -9.22 -78.19 7.97
N LYS A 939 -8.78 -78.71 6.81
CA LYS A 939 -7.48 -79.28 6.42
C LYS A 939 -7.41 -79.28 4.88
N LYS A 940 -6.21 -79.13 4.31
CA LYS A 940 -5.77 -79.67 3.00
C LYS A 940 -6.83 -79.90 1.90
N LYS A 941 -6.61 -79.27 0.75
CA LYS A 941 -5.78 -79.95 -0.26
C LYS A 941 -4.80 -78.97 -0.90
#